data_AF-A0A6A4SR91-F1
#
_entry.id   AF-A0A6A4SR91-F1
#
_cell.length_a   1.000
_cell.length_b   1.000
_cell.length_c   1.000
_cell.angle_alpha   90.00
_cell.angle_beta   90.00
_cell.angle_gamma   90.00
#
_symmetry.space_group_name_H-M   'P 1'
#
loop_
_entity.id
_entity.type
_entity.pdbx_description
1 polymer ?
#
loop_
_entity_poly.entity_id
_entity_poly.type
_entity_poly.pdbx_seq_one_letter_code
_entity_poly.pdbx_strand_id
1 'polypeptide(L)'
;MRTVLMVAEKPSLAQSIAKILSKGNCTSRKGLNGACSVHEYTGSFQGQSVRFKMTSVCGHVMSLDFIGKYNNWDKVDPAELFSTAPTEKKEANPKLNMVKFLQVEGRGCDYVVLWLDCDKEGENICFEVLDAIQPVMNKGNSREQSVYRAKFSSITDTDIWNAMNCLGEPNCNEALSVDARQELDLRIGCAFTRFQTKYFQGKYGNLDSSLISFGPCQTPTLGFCVERHDKIQSFKPETYWILQAKVFKRKDNLLTLDWNRVRVFDRDVGQMFVNLAKTSREAQVESVSKKEKAKQRPQALNTVEMLRVASSSLGMGPQHTMQIAERLYTQGYISYPRTETTHYPENFDLKGTLAQQTNNPFWAKEVKALLSTGLNRPRKGSDAGDHPPITPMHAALEGELGSDGWRLYEYITRHFIATVSQDCKYLQTTIDFSIGTELFSCSGKTLISPGYTAVMPWQGIPLEEAMPECERGDTFTVDEIKLVEKQTSPPDYLTEAELITLMEKHGVGTDASIPVHINNICQRNYVTIENGRKLKPTNLGIVLVHGYYKIDAELVLPTIRSAVEKQLNLIALGKANFQQVLQHTLDIFKRKFHFFVDSITGMDELMEVSFSPIAATGKPLSRCGKCHRFMKYIQAKPSRLHCSHCDETYSLPQNGVIKLYKELRCPLDEFELVLWTSGARGKSYPLCPYCYSNTPFRDMKKGMGCNECTHPSCQHSLNSLGIGQCVECDTGVLVLDPTSGPKWRMACNKCNVVVHFFEHAHRVQVALESCDACDASLVAVDFNKTRTPLPDGLSARLCQAALSQLLQNDLSPFQCPAEAEVKPEEEQKAVFLQSEAVQRLFLNKLIDVALAWHRNFLKPPPSSQFHRSSVHAIRNTRRKMEDKHIALAEFNQLFGIQDGVERAYYAVFDGHGGVDAAVYAATHLHVALSKQETLQSDTDTAFKTAFKHTDNMFRGKANRERLRSGTTGVAVLIQGQELTVAWLGDSQAMLVRKGLAVTLMDPHKPEREDEKQRIEDLGGCITFMGCWRVNGTYAVSRAIETRNAIITTTALLRAMMPGLSQSAKVLLYLAAAANRTSTPTPSGDFDQKPYVSGDADCSTIQLLGDEDYVLLACDGFFDAVKPSLVPSLVLDALQQPYDPEGGGDTPLKQSEEIIGLRIARHLVNHARDAGSSDNITVMLVFLRPLKQLLS
;
A
#
# COMPACT_ATOMS: atom_id res chain seq x y z
N MET A 1 -73.29 7.24 36.38
CA MET A 1 -71.88 7.15 36.82
C MET A 1 -71.02 7.43 35.61
N ARG A 2 -70.06 8.36 35.70
CA ARG A 2 -69.18 8.70 34.57
C ARG A 2 -68.24 7.52 34.25
N THR A 3 -67.80 7.40 33.00
CA THR A 3 -66.91 6.34 32.52
C THR A 3 -65.59 6.92 32.01
N VAL A 4 -64.47 6.37 32.49
CA VAL A 4 -63.11 6.73 32.08
C VAL A 4 -62.53 5.61 31.22
N LEU A 5 -62.30 5.89 29.94
CA LEU A 5 -61.57 5.00 29.06
C LEU A 5 -60.07 5.10 29.36
N MET A 6 -59.38 3.98 29.45
CA MET A 6 -57.92 3.95 29.58
C MET A 6 -57.35 3.08 28.47
N VAL A 7 -56.34 3.55 27.76
CA VAL A 7 -55.78 2.85 26.60
C VAL A 7 -54.27 2.70 26.76
N ALA A 8 -53.79 1.45 26.85
CA ALA A 8 -52.36 1.12 26.84
C ALA A 8 -51.88 0.70 25.45
N GLU A 9 -50.56 0.62 25.25
CA GLU A 9 -50.00 0.30 23.93
C GLU A 9 -50.14 -1.17 23.51
N LYS A 10 -50.13 -2.10 24.49
CA LYS A 10 -50.16 -3.55 24.25
C LYS A 10 -51.14 -4.24 25.20
N PRO A 11 -51.75 -5.39 24.81
CA PRO A 11 -52.74 -6.07 25.66
C PRO A 11 -52.23 -6.50 27.03
N SER A 12 -50.98 -6.95 27.09
CA SER A 12 -50.31 -7.33 28.35
C SER A 12 -50.09 -6.14 29.28
N LEU A 13 -49.75 -4.96 28.74
CA LEU A 13 -49.60 -3.73 29.53
C LEU A 13 -50.95 -3.31 30.14
N ALA A 14 -52.02 -3.28 29.33
CA ALA A 14 -53.35 -2.97 29.82
C ALA A 14 -53.79 -3.91 30.96
N GLN A 15 -53.51 -5.21 30.83
CA GLN A 15 -53.83 -6.18 31.87
C GLN A 15 -53.06 -5.91 33.16
N SER A 16 -51.74 -5.67 33.08
CA SER A 16 -50.90 -5.41 34.26
C SER A 16 -51.30 -4.12 34.97
N ILE A 17 -51.49 -3.03 34.21
CA ILE A 17 -51.89 -1.72 34.78
C ILE A 17 -53.29 -1.81 35.40
N ALA A 18 -54.25 -2.48 34.75
CA ALA A 18 -55.58 -2.68 35.30
C ALA A 18 -55.54 -3.48 36.61
N LYS A 19 -54.72 -4.54 36.70
CA LYS A 19 -54.55 -5.32 37.92
C LYS A 19 -54.01 -4.47 39.08
N ILE A 20 -53.01 -3.63 38.83
CA ILE A 20 -52.43 -2.74 39.84
C ILE A 20 -53.47 -1.72 40.34
N LEU A 21 -54.08 -0.97 39.43
CA LEU A 21 -55.02 0.11 39.78
C LEU A 21 -56.33 -0.40 40.41
N SER A 22 -56.77 -1.60 40.04
CA SER A 22 -57.95 -2.25 40.64
C SER A 22 -57.65 -3.02 41.92
N LYS A 23 -56.37 -3.13 42.32
CA LYS A 23 -55.90 -4.02 43.41
C LYS A 23 -56.40 -5.46 43.22
N GLY A 24 -56.39 -5.93 41.97
CA GLY A 24 -56.88 -7.26 41.55
C GLY A 24 -58.39 -7.35 41.31
N ASN A 25 -59.19 -6.33 41.62
CA ASN A 25 -60.66 -6.38 41.55
C ASN A 25 -61.23 -5.91 40.19
N CYS A 26 -60.60 -6.27 39.07
CA CYS A 26 -61.11 -5.96 37.74
C CYS A 26 -61.82 -7.15 37.07
N THR A 27 -62.95 -6.89 36.40
CA THR A 27 -63.61 -7.87 35.53
C THR A 27 -63.11 -7.71 34.10
N SER A 28 -62.67 -8.81 33.49
CA SER A 28 -62.09 -8.80 32.14
C SER A 28 -63.01 -9.47 31.12
N ARG A 29 -63.16 -8.88 29.94
CA ARG A 29 -63.85 -9.49 28.78
C ARG A 29 -63.03 -9.33 27.51
N LYS A 30 -63.28 -10.20 26.52
CA LYS A 30 -62.66 -10.06 25.20
C LYS A 30 -63.30 -8.92 24.40
N GLY A 31 -62.46 -8.16 23.70
CA GLY A 31 -62.88 -7.15 22.74
C GLY A 31 -63.33 -7.76 21.41
N LEU A 32 -63.95 -6.94 20.55
CA LEU A 32 -64.51 -7.40 19.27
C LEU A 32 -63.47 -7.97 18.29
N ASN A 33 -62.20 -7.61 18.44
CA ASN A 33 -61.10 -8.05 17.58
C ASN A 33 -60.39 -9.32 18.07
N GLY A 34 -60.79 -9.88 19.22
CA GLY A 34 -60.21 -11.09 19.84
C GLY A 34 -58.81 -10.92 20.45
N ALA A 35 -57.99 -10.03 19.90
CA ALA A 35 -56.64 -9.72 20.37
C ALA A 35 -56.66 -8.89 21.66
N CYS A 36 -57.42 -7.80 21.68
CA CYS A 36 -57.51 -6.89 22.82
C CYS A 36 -58.57 -7.35 23.82
N SER A 37 -58.34 -7.07 25.10
CA SER A 37 -59.29 -7.33 26.19
C SER A 37 -59.67 -6.01 26.85
N VAL A 38 -60.84 -5.97 27.46
CA VAL A 38 -61.34 -4.81 28.21
C VAL A 38 -61.47 -5.20 29.68
N HIS A 39 -60.84 -4.42 30.54
CA HIS A 39 -60.75 -4.60 31.98
C HIS A 39 -61.53 -3.48 32.68
N GLU A 40 -62.60 -3.83 33.38
CA GLU A 40 -63.54 -2.88 33.97
C GLU A 40 -63.54 -2.99 35.50
N TYR A 41 -63.58 -1.84 36.18
CA TYR A 41 -63.67 -1.75 37.64
C TYR A 41 -64.24 -0.39 38.07
N THR A 42 -64.64 -0.25 39.33
CA THR A 42 -65.11 1.03 39.89
C THR A 42 -64.00 1.64 40.73
N GLY A 43 -63.82 2.95 40.66
CA GLY A 43 -62.83 3.67 41.46
C GLY A 43 -63.16 5.17 41.58
N SER A 44 -62.21 5.94 42.10
CA SER A 44 -62.33 7.40 42.18
C SER A 44 -61.46 8.08 41.12
N PHE A 45 -62.01 9.10 40.46
CA PHE A 45 -61.29 9.96 39.52
C PHE A 45 -61.75 11.40 39.72
N GLN A 46 -60.82 12.34 39.91
CA GLN A 46 -61.12 13.75 40.19
C GLN A 46 -62.15 13.94 41.33
N GLY A 47 -62.03 13.12 42.39
CA GLY A 47 -62.93 13.15 43.56
C GLY A 47 -64.33 12.56 43.33
N GLN A 48 -64.62 11.99 42.14
CA GLN A 48 -65.91 11.40 41.81
C GLN A 48 -65.81 9.88 41.67
N SER A 49 -66.89 9.16 41.99
CA SER A 49 -67.00 7.72 41.70
C SER A 49 -67.23 7.50 40.20
N VAL A 50 -66.34 6.74 39.56
CA VAL A 50 -66.36 6.48 38.12
C VAL A 50 -66.21 4.99 37.80
N ARG A 51 -66.65 4.61 36.60
CA ARG A 51 -66.34 3.31 35.99
C ARG A 51 -65.05 3.45 35.18
N PHE A 52 -64.01 2.71 35.55
CA PHE A 52 -62.82 2.58 34.73
C PHE A 52 -62.98 1.48 33.70
N LYS A 53 -62.50 1.75 32.49
CA LYS A 53 -62.52 0.82 31.36
C LYS A 53 -61.16 0.83 30.68
N MET A 54 -60.27 -0.07 31.12
CA MET A 54 -58.92 -0.22 30.57
C MET A 54 -58.92 -1.18 29.39
N THR A 55 -58.29 -0.78 28.30
CA THR A 55 -58.08 -1.58 27.10
C THR A 55 -56.71 -1.26 26.50
N SER A 56 -56.37 -1.81 25.35
CA SER A 56 -55.12 -1.51 24.65
C SER A 56 -55.31 -1.36 23.14
N VAL A 57 -54.26 -0.87 22.50
CA VAL A 57 -53.96 -1.14 21.08
C VAL A 57 -52.96 -2.30 20.97
N CYS A 58 -52.32 -2.46 19.81
CA CYS A 58 -51.29 -3.47 19.55
C CYS A 58 -50.08 -2.82 18.86
N GLY A 59 -49.48 -1.81 19.49
CA GLY A 59 -48.54 -0.88 18.85
C GLY A 59 -49.28 0.17 18.00
N HIS A 60 -48.62 0.69 16.96
CA HIS A 60 -49.22 1.66 16.04
C HIS A 60 -50.56 1.18 15.48
N VAL A 61 -51.57 2.05 15.60
CA VAL A 61 -52.90 1.85 15.02
C VAL A 61 -52.83 2.15 13.53
N MET A 62 -52.04 3.16 13.16
CA MET A 62 -51.92 3.64 11.80
C MET A 62 -50.53 3.41 11.21
N SER A 63 -50.47 3.33 9.89
CA SER A 63 -49.25 3.38 9.09
C SER A 63 -49.45 4.39 7.97
N LEU A 64 -48.45 5.22 7.73
CA LEU A 64 -48.48 6.20 6.65
C LEU A 64 -48.20 5.54 5.30
N ASP A 65 -49.03 5.84 4.30
CA ASP A 65 -48.89 5.30 2.94
C ASP A 65 -49.36 6.33 1.90
N PHE A 66 -49.08 6.10 0.61
CA PHE A 66 -49.60 6.99 -0.45
C PHE A 66 -51.06 6.65 -0.81
N ILE A 67 -51.75 7.64 -1.39
CA ILE A 67 -53.16 7.49 -1.79
C ILE A 67 -53.28 6.96 -3.23
N GLY A 68 -54.16 5.97 -3.43
CA GLY A 68 -54.64 5.56 -4.76
C GLY A 68 -53.53 5.11 -5.72
N LYS A 69 -53.41 5.78 -6.87
CA LYS A 69 -52.47 5.39 -7.94
C LYS A 69 -51.01 5.41 -7.51
N TYR A 70 -50.67 6.20 -6.50
CA TYR A 70 -49.30 6.38 -5.98
C TYR A 70 -48.73 5.15 -5.27
N ASN A 71 -49.56 4.13 -4.99
CA ASN A 71 -49.09 2.84 -4.49
C ASN A 71 -48.60 1.87 -5.58
N ASN A 72 -48.94 2.13 -6.84
CA ASN A 72 -48.49 1.30 -7.94
C ASN A 72 -47.10 1.75 -8.43
N TRP A 73 -46.14 0.84 -8.43
CA TRP A 73 -44.74 1.14 -8.74
C TRP A 73 -44.50 1.40 -10.23
N ASP A 74 -45.34 0.87 -11.11
CA ASP A 74 -45.17 0.96 -12.56
C ASP A 74 -45.76 2.24 -13.15
N LYS A 75 -46.82 2.76 -12.51
CA LYS A 75 -47.71 3.79 -13.07
C LYS A 75 -47.35 5.23 -12.72
N VAL A 76 -46.36 5.46 -11.86
CA VAL A 76 -46.05 6.79 -11.33
C VAL A 76 -44.56 7.08 -11.46
N ASP A 77 -44.24 8.32 -11.84
CA ASP A 77 -42.87 8.82 -11.78
C ASP A 77 -42.42 8.95 -10.30
N PRO A 78 -41.34 8.27 -9.87
CA PRO A 78 -40.84 8.38 -8.50
C PRO A 78 -40.55 9.82 -8.04
N ALA A 79 -40.28 10.76 -8.95
CA ALA A 79 -40.09 12.19 -8.60
C ALA A 79 -41.36 12.84 -8.03
N GLU A 80 -42.55 12.39 -8.43
CA GLU A 80 -43.84 12.89 -7.92
C GLU A 80 -44.03 12.60 -6.42
N LEU A 81 -43.36 11.56 -5.89
CA LEU A 81 -43.50 11.14 -4.50
C LEU A 81 -43.00 12.17 -3.48
N PHE A 82 -42.16 13.13 -3.91
CA PHE A 82 -41.65 14.18 -3.03
C PHE A 82 -42.66 15.30 -2.76
N SER A 83 -43.54 15.64 -3.71
CA SER A 83 -44.32 16.90 -3.62
C SER A 83 -45.78 16.78 -4.05
N THR A 84 -46.11 15.94 -5.03
CA THR A 84 -47.47 15.87 -5.59
C THR A 84 -48.27 14.69 -5.08
N ALA A 85 -47.61 13.62 -4.64
CA ALA A 85 -48.27 12.46 -4.07
C ALA A 85 -48.82 12.76 -2.67
N PRO A 86 -50.15 12.73 -2.47
CA PRO A 86 -50.72 12.83 -1.12
C PRO A 86 -50.46 11.55 -0.34
N THR A 87 -50.31 11.70 0.97
CA THR A 87 -50.15 10.62 1.95
C THR A 87 -51.39 10.54 2.84
N GLU A 88 -51.73 9.33 3.29
CA GLU A 88 -52.80 9.10 4.24
C GLU A 88 -52.38 8.07 5.28
N LYS A 89 -52.91 8.21 6.51
CA LYS A 89 -52.78 7.20 7.55
C LYS A 89 -53.82 6.10 7.30
N LYS A 90 -53.35 4.86 7.15
CA LYS A 90 -54.19 3.64 7.02
C LYS A 90 -53.99 2.75 8.23
N GLU A 91 -54.97 1.89 8.56
CA GLU A 91 -54.77 0.92 9.65
C GLU A 91 -53.53 0.05 9.38
N ALA A 92 -52.59 0.04 10.33
CA ALA A 92 -51.33 -0.71 10.20
C ALA A 92 -51.56 -2.22 10.06
N ASN A 93 -52.61 -2.73 10.73
CA ASN A 93 -53.07 -4.10 10.57
C ASN A 93 -54.60 -4.13 10.41
N PRO A 94 -55.11 -4.08 9.16
CA PRO A 94 -56.54 -4.04 8.89
C PRO A 94 -57.31 -5.25 9.43
N LYS A 95 -56.65 -6.39 9.68
CA LYS A 95 -57.30 -7.58 10.26
C LYS A 95 -57.72 -7.36 11.72
N LEU A 96 -57.06 -6.45 12.44
CA LEU A 96 -57.39 -6.14 13.83
C LEU A 96 -58.57 -5.17 13.96
N ASN A 97 -58.98 -4.48 12.89
CA ASN A 97 -60.05 -3.47 12.89
C ASN A 97 -59.94 -2.52 14.10
N MET A 98 -58.74 -1.97 14.31
CA MET A 98 -58.37 -1.35 15.58
C MET A 98 -59.15 -0.05 15.81
N VAL A 99 -59.37 0.74 14.75
CA VAL A 99 -60.15 1.99 14.84
C VAL A 99 -61.59 1.69 15.26
N LYS A 100 -62.21 0.68 14.63
CA LYS A 100 -63.57 0.25 14.98
C LYS A 100 -63.65 -0.26 16.42
N PHE A 101 -62.64 -1.00 16.88
CA PHE A 101 -62.57 -1.45 18.28
C PHE A 101 -62.51 -0.27 19.25
N LEU A 102 -61.62 0.69 19.02
CA LEU A 102 -61.50 1.89 19.83
C LEU A 102 -62.79 2.72 19.83
N GLN A 103 -63.44 2.89 18.68
CA GLN A 103 -64.72 3.59 18.58
C GLN A 103 -65.84 2.92 19.37
N VAL A 104 -65.95 1.59 19.31
CA VAL A 104 -66.95 0.83 20.07
C VAL A 104 -66.71 0.97 21.56
N GLU A 105 -65.45 0.84 21.99
CA GLU A 105 -65.13 0.87 23.43
C GLU A 105 -65.10 2.29 24.01
N GLY A 106 -64.78 3.30 23.22
CA GLY A 106 -64.80 4.73 23.61
C GLY A 106 -66.18 5.38 23.54
N ARG A 107 -67.15 4.77 22.84
CA ARG A 107 -68.50 5.29 22.74
C ARG A 107 -69.14 5.47 24.11
N GLY A 108 -69.58 6.68 24.41
CA GLY A 108 -70.25 7.00 25.68
C GLY A 108 -69.32 7.12 26.89
N CYS A 109 -68.01 7.15 26.69
CA CYS A 109 -67.04 7.50 27.74
C CYS A 109 -66.94 9.02 27.91
N ASP A 110 -66.73 9.48 29.14
CA ASP A 110 -66.66 10.90 29.50
C ASP A 110 -65.22 11.43 29.56
N TYR A 111 -64.27 10.56 29.91
CA TYR A 111 -62.84 10.87 30.03
C TYR A 111 -61.99 9.82 29.31
N VAL A 112 -60.78 10.20 28.90
CA VAL A 112 -59.73 9.28 28.47
C VAL A 112 -58.43 9.52 29.21
N VAL A 113 -57.78 8.44 29.66
CA VAL A 113 -56.40 8.45 30.17
C VAL A 113 -55.52 7.57 29.29
N LEU A 114 -54.46 8.15 28.74
CA LEU A 114 -53.54 7.49 27.83
C LEU A 114 -52.39 6.86 28.62
N TRP A 115 -52.25 5.54 28.49
CA TRP A 115 -51.28 4.67 29.18
C TRP A 115 -50.33 3.98 28.19
N LEU A 116 -50.05 4.63 27.07
CA LEU A 116 -49.08 4.16 26.08
C LEU A 116 -47.66 4.27 26.64
N ASP A 117 -46.68 3.58 26.05
CA ASP A 117 -45.30 3.70 26.53
C ASP A 117 -44.83 5.16 26.40
N CYS A 118 -43.93 5.63 27.27
CA CYS A 118 -43.61 7.06 27.38
C CYS A 118 -42.40 7.48 26.53
N ASP A 119 -42.33 6.98 25.30
CA ASP A 119 -41.42 7.47 24.26
C ASP A 119 -42.17 8.28 23.18
N LYS A 120 -41.43 8.86 22.24
CA LYS A 120 -42.01 9.66 21.14
C LYS A 120 -42.99 8.85 20.29
N GLU A 121 -42.73 7.55 20.07
CA GLU A 121 -43.63 6.68 19.31
C GLU A 121 -44.94 6.48 20.08
N GLY A 122 -44.89 6.23 21.39
CA GLY A 122 -46.06 6.14 22.25
C GLY A 122 -46.87 7.45 22.31
N GLU A 123 -46.21 8.61 22.31
CA GLU A 123 -46.88 9.92 22.14
C GLU A 123 -47.54 10.04 20.76
N ASN A 124 -46.95 9.55 19.67
CA ASN A 124 -47.60 9.53 18.36
C ASN A 124 -48.87 8.67 18.36
N ILE A 125 -48.79 7.47 18.94
CA ILE A 125 -49.93 6.55 19.04
C ILE A 125 -51.03 7.13 19.95
N CYS A 126 -50.69 7.96 20.96
CA CYS A 126 -51.69 8.70 21.74
C CYS A 126 -52.63 9.49 20.83
N PHE A 127 -52.11 10.22 19.84
CA PHE A 127 -52.93 11.00 18.93
C PHE A 127 -53.68 10.13 17.90
N GLU A 128 -53.14 8.98 17.50
CA GLU A 128 -53.89 8.00 16.70
C GLU A 128 -55.12 7.45 17.46
N VAL A 129 -54.95 7.16 18.76
CA VAL A 129 -56.06 6.74 19.64
C VAL A 129 -57.07 7.86 19.79
N LEU A 130 -56.63 9.09 20.04
CA LEU A 130 -57.50 10.25 20.22
C LEU A 130 -58.34 10.52 18.96
N ASP A 131 -57.75 10.46 17.78
CA ASP A 131 -58.44 10.63 16.49
C ASP A 131 -59.59 9.61 16.33
N ALA A 132 -59.37 8.37 16.75
CA ALA A 132 -60.38 7.32 16.69
C ALA A 132 -61.53 7.50 17.72
N ILE A 133 -61.24 7.98 18.94
CA ILE A 133 -62.22 7.96 20.05
C ILE A 133 -62.91 9.31 20.30
N GLN A 134 -62.23 10.44 20.12
CA GLN A 134 -62.81 11.76 20.44
C GLN A 134 -64.15 12.02 19.74
N PRO A 135 -64.36 11.63 18.45
CA PRO A 135 -65.64 11.84 17.78
C PRO A 135 -66.83 11.10 18.39
N VAL A 136 -66.58 10.03 19.17
CA VAL A 136 -67.61 9.14 19.72
C VAL A 136 -67.77 9.23 21.25
N MET A 137 -66.91 10.00 21.93
CA MET A 137 -67.02 10.28 23.36
C MET A 137 -68.21 11.19 23.70
N ASN A 138 -68.64 11.19 24.96
CA ASN A 138 -69.67 12.12 25.42
C ASN A 138 -69.17 13.55 25.32
N LYS A 139 -69.97 14.43 24.73
CA LYS A 139 -69.68 15.87 24.68
C LYS A 139 -69.96 16.46 26.07
N GLY A 140 -68.92 16.57 26.88
CA GLY A 140 -68.95 17.26 28.17
C GLY A 140 -69.07 18.78 28.03
N ASN A 141 -69.07 19.48 29.16
CA ASN A 141 -69.02 20.95 29.18
C ASN A 141 -67.66 21.44 28.65
N SER A 142 -67.64 22.42 27.75
CA SER A 142 -66.43 22.86 27.00
C SER A 142 -65.28 23.38 27.87
N ARG A 143 -65.49 23.53 29.19
CA ARG A 143 -64.51 23.98 30.18
C ARG A 143 -63.86 22.83 30.98
N GLU A 144 -64.35 21.59 30.87
CA GLU A 144 -63.78 20.43 31.58
C GLU A 144 -62.75 19.70 30.71
N GLN A 145 -61.54 19.48 31.24
CA GLN A 145 -60.51 18.67 30.58
C GLN A 145 -60.94 17.20 30.52
N SER A 146 -61.05 16.66 29.31
CA SER A 146 -61.50 15.29 29.06
C SER A 146 -60.38 14.30 28.72
N VAL A 147 -59.18 14.81 28.39
CA VAL A 147 -58.02 14.02 27.93
C VAL A 147 -56.86 14.16 28.93
N TYR A 148 -56.31 13.02 29.33
CA TYR A 148 -55.19 12.94 30.27
C TYR A 148 -54.13 11.96 29.75
N ARG A 149 -52.88 12.19 30.12
CA ARG A 149 -51.72 11.36 29.79
C ARG A 149 -51.01 10.91 31.07
N ALA A 150 -50.93 9.60 31.29
CA ALA A 150 -50.14 9.02 32.36
C ALA A 150 -48.67 8.89 31.91
N LYS A 151 -47.73 9.34 32.76
CA LYS A 151 -46.28 9.21 32.54
C LYS A 151 -45.69 8.23 33.55
N PHE A 152 -45.01 7.20 33.06
CA PHE A 152 -44.42 6.13 33.87
C PHE A 152 -43.18 5.57 33.16
N SER A 153 -42.28 4.94 33.93
CA SER A 153 -41.03 4.34 33.42
C SER A 153 -40.89 2.86 33.76
N SER A 154 -41.82 2.30 34.52
CA SER A 154 -41.85 0.89 34.93
C SER A 154 -43.28 0.43 35.22
N ILE A 155 -43.54 -0.87 35.07
CA ILE A 155 -44.84 -1.47 35.40
C ILE A 155 -44.80 -1.98 36.84
N THR A 156 -44.68 -1.06 37.79
CA THR A 156 -44.66 -1.34 39.24
C THR A 156 -45.79 -0.61 39.96
N ASP A 157 -46.22 -1.13 41.12
CA ASP A 157 -47.28 -0.49 41.92
C ASP A 157 -46.97 0.98 42.21
N THR A 158 -45.75 1.29 42.64
CA THR A 158 -45.33 2.65 42.99
C THR A 158 -45.44 3.60 41.81
N ASP A 159 -44.88 3.22 40.66
CA ASP A 159 -44.78 4.11 39.49
C ASP A 159 -46.14 4.32 38.81
N ILE A 160 -46.96 3.27 38.72
CA ILE A 160 -48.30 3.34 38.14
C ILE A 160 -49.26 4.17 39.02
N TRP A 161 -49.20 4.03 40.35
CA TRP A 161 -50.00 4.89 41.24
C TRP A 161 -49.54 6.34 41.20
N ASN A 162 -48.23 6.60 41.15
CA ASN A 162 -47.70 7.95 40.99
C ASN A 162 -48.17 8.58 39.66
N ALA A 163 -48.12 7.83 38.56
CA ALA A 163 -48.61 8.28 37.26
C ALA A 163 -50.10 8.64 37.30
N MET A 164 -50.93 7.82 37.96
CA MET A 164 -52.37 8.06 38.11
C MET A 164 -52.69 9.31 38.95
N ASN A 165 -51.84 9.62 39.94
CA ASN A 165 -52.01 10.79 40.81
C ASN A 165 -51.50 12.08 40.18
N CYS A 166 -50.58 11.99 39.22
CA CYS A 166 -49.90 13.13 38.57
C CYS A 166 -50.09 13.10 37.04
N LEU A 167 -51.35 13.03 36.59
CA LEU A 167 -51.67 13.01 35.16
C LEU A 167 -51.33 14.33 34.48
N GLY A 168 -50.74 14.24 33.30
CA GLY A 168 -50.43 15.37 32.42
C GLY A 168 -51.27 15.40 31.15
N GLU A 169 -50.75 16.05 30.12
CA GLU A 169 -51.33 16.15 28.78
C GLU A 169 -50.43 15.44 27.75
N PRO A 170 -50.99 14.86 26.66
CA PRO A 170 -50.19 14.27 25.58
C PRO A 170 -49.43 15.36 24.81
N ASN A 171 -48.19 15.07 24.39
CA ASN A 171 -47.32 16.05 23.75
C ASN A 171 -47.46 16.01 22.22
N CYS A 172 -48.19 16.98 21.65
CA CYS A 172 -48.40 17.06 20.20
C CYS A 172 -47.11 17.32 19.41
N ASN A 173 -46.12 18.00 19.99
CA ASN A 173 -44.87 18.33 19.31
C ASN A 173 -44.00 17.07 19.11
N GLU A 174 -43.93 16.21 20.13
CA GLU A 174 -43.27 14.91 20.01
C GLU A 174 -43.97 14.02 18.98
N ALA A 175 -45.30 13.96 19.02
CA ALA A 175 -46.08 13.21 18.02
C ALA A 175 -45.84 13.71 16.58
N LEU A 176 -45.81 15.02 16.36
CA LEU A 176 -45.51 15.63 15.05
C LEU A 176 -44.09 15.33 14.58
N SER A 177 -43.12 15.19 15.49
CA SER A 177 -41.75 14.80 15.12
C SER A 177 -41.70 13.36 14.55
N VAL A 178 -42.51 12.45 15.09
CA VAL A 178 -42.63 11.08 14.57
C VAL A 178 -43.34 11.08 13.22
N ASP A 179 -44.42 11.83 13.06
CA ASP A 179 -45.11 11.98 11.77
C ASP A 179 -44.15 12.52 10.69
N ALA A 180 -43.33 13.52 11.03
CA ALA A 180 -42.33 14.06 10.10
C ALA A 180 -41.30 13.00 9.72
N ARG A 181 -40.80 12.22 10.69
CA ARG A 181 -39.87 11.12 10.45
C ARG A 181 -40.46 10.06 9.52
N GLN A 182 -41.68 9.60 9.81
CA GLN A 182 -42.39 8.61 9.01
C GLN A 182 -42.59 9.10 7.56
N GLU A 183 -43.00 10.35 7.38
CA GLU A 183 -43.23 10.93 6.05
C GLU A 183 -41.94 11.11 5.26
N LEU A 184 -40.87 11.62 5.90
CA LEU A 184 -39.55 11.74 5.27
C LEU A 184 -38.99 10.39 4.84
N ASP A 185 -39.01 9.41 5.75
CA ASP A 185 -38.47 8.07 5.48
C ASP A 185 -39.28 7.37 4.37
N LEU A 186 -40.62 7.51 4.35
CA LEU A 186 -41.49 6.97 3.31
C LEU A 186 -41.22 7.60 1.94
N ARG A 187 -41.25 8.94 1.85
CA ARG A 187 -41.12 9.68 0.58
C ARG A 187 -39.74 9.48 -0.03
N ILE A 188 -38.69 9.73 0.75
CA ILE A 188 -37.31 9.60 0.30
C ILE A 188 -37.00 8.13 -0.03
N GLY A 189 -37.36 7.21 0.89
CA GLY A 189 -37.09 5.79 0.70
C GLY A 189 -37.77 5.23 -0.53
N CYS A 190 -39.07 5.48 -0.72
CA CYS A 190 -39.81 4.98 -1.88
C CYS A 190 -39.33 5.62 -3.20
N ALA A 191 -39.05 6.92 -3.25
CA ALA A 191 -38.62 7.56 -4.49
C ALA A 191 -37.32 6.95 -5.02
N PHE A 192 -36.28 6.90 -4.19
CA PHE A 192 -34.99 6.32 -4.58
C PHE A 192 -35.09 4.81 -4.82
N THR A 193 -35.84 4.08 -4.00
CA THR A 193 -35.98 2.61 -4.13
C THR A 193 -36.71 2.26 -5.43
N ARG A 194 -37.90 2.83 -5.67
CA ARG A 194 -38.73 2.49 -6.85
C ARG A 194 -38.01 2.83 -8.15
N PHE A 195 -37.31 3.97 -8.20
CA PHE A 195 -36.49 4.33 -9.35
C PHE A 195 -35.43 3.27 -9.65
N GLN A 196 -34.63 2.89 -8.65
CA GLN A 196 -33.55 1.92 -8.85
C GLN A 196 -34.06 0.51 -9.15
N THR A 197 -35.06 0.03 -8.42
CA THR A 197 -35.66 -1.29 -8.67
C THR A 197 -36.14 -1.39 -10.11
N LYS A 198 -36.85 -0.36 -10.62
CA LYS A 198 -37.35 -0.30 -12.00
C LYS A 198 -36.22 -0.14 -13.01
N TYR A 199 -35.22 0.69 -12.73
CA TYR A 199 -34.08 0.93 -13.62
C TYR A 199 -33.22 -0.33 -13.82
N PHE A 200 -33.00 -1.11 -12.76
CA PHE A 200 -32.19 -2.34 -12.80
C PHE A 200 -32.99 -3.62 -13.06
N GLN A 201 -34.32 -3.54 -13.13
CA GLN A 201 -35.19 -4.70 -13.33
C GLN A 201 -34.87 -5.41 -14.65
N GLY A 202 -34.49 -6.70 -14.55
CA GLY A 202 -34.17 -7.52 -15.71
C GLY A 202 -32.92 -7.10 -16.49
N LYS A 203 -32.14 -6.11 -15.99
CA LYS A 203 -30.94 -5.60 -16.67
C LYS A 203 -29.74 -6.53 -16.52
N TYR A 204 -29.63 -7.21 -15.36
CA TYR A 204 -28.54 -8.13 -15.07
C TYR A 204 -29.09 -9.48 -14.58
N GLY A 205 -28.68 -10.58 -15.22
CA GLY A 205 -29.26 -11.91 -14.96
C GLY A 205 -29.01 -12.46 -13.55
N ASN A 206 -27.98 -11.97 -12.85
CA ASN A 206 -27.62 -12.40 -11.50
C ASN A 206 -27.99 -11.37 -10.41
N LEU A 207 -28.72 -10.31 -10.77
CA LEU A 207 -29.18 -9.29 -9.84
C LEU A 207 -30.68 -9.47 -9.60
N ASP A 208 -31.05 -9.79 -8.36
CA ASP A 208 -32.43 -9.61 -7.93
C ASP A 208 -32.66 -8.14 -7.58
N SER A 209 -33.19 -7.37 -8.53
CA SER A 209 -33.42 -5.93 -8.35
C SER A 209 -34.48 -5.63 -7.27
N SER A 210 -35.28 -6.62 -6.86
CA SER A 210 -36.25 -6.47 -5.77
C SER A 210 -35.60 -6.28 -4.40
N LEU A 211 -34.32 -6.66 -4.27
CA LEU A 211 -33.52 -6.47 -3.06
C LEU A 211 -32.94 -5.05 -2.95
N ILE A 212 -32.92 -4.28 -4.04
CA ILE A 212 -32.37 -2.91 -4.03
C ILE A 212 -33.35 -1.98 -3.31
N SER A 213 -32.85 -1.25 -2.32
CA SER A 213 -33.59 -0.27 -1.56
C SER A 213 -32.66 0.82 -1.03
N PHE A 214 -33.18 2.03 -0.97
CA PHE A 214 -32.54 3.17 -0.36
C PHE A 214 -33.35 3.63 0.85
N GLY A 215 -32.66 4.06 1.90
CA GLY A 215 -33.29 4.66 3.06
C GLY A 215 -32.36 5.68 3.70
N PRO A 216 -32.87 6.85 4.11
CA PRO A 216 -32.04 7.97 4.54
C PRO A 216 -31.19 7.69 5.78
N CYS A 217 -31.55 6.69 6.60
CA CYS A 217 -30.72 6.22 7.72
C CYS A 217 -30.06 4.85 7.47
N GLN A 218 -30.71 3.96 6.69
CA GLN A 218 -30.14 2.64 6.39
C GLN A 218 -28.87 2.75 5.52
N THR A 219 -28.84 3.68 4.57
CA THR A 219 -27.72 3.83 3.64
C THR A 219 -26.46 4.34 4.36
N PRO A 220 -26.53 5.37 5.23
CA PRO A 220 -25.38 5.73 6.05
C PRO A 220 -24.92 4.63 7.03
N THR A 221 -25.87 3.86 7.58
CA THR A 221 -25.55 2.73 8.46
C THR A 221 -24.74 1.67 7.70
N LEU A 222 -25.15 1.33 6.48
CA LEU A 222 -24.38 0.46 5.57
C LEU A 222 -23.04 1.09 5.17
N GLY A 223 -23.02 2.41 4.99
CA GLY A 223 -21.84 3.21 4.69
C GLY A 223 -20.69 2.97 5.66
N PHE A 224 -20.95 2.90 6.97
CA PHE A 224 -19.91 2.58 7.97
C PHE A 224 -19.30 1.19 7.76
N CYS A 225 -20.12 0.18 7.44
CA CYS A 225 -19.64 -1.18 7.19
C CYS A 225 -18.76 -1.25 5.94
N VAL A 226 -19.17 -0.56 4.86
CA VAL A 226 -18.40 -0.49 3.61
C VAL A 226 -17.13 0.34 3.78
N GLU A 227 -17.17 1.44 4.52
CA GLU A 227 -15.96 2.22 4.84
C GLU A 227 -14.93 1.37 5.60
N ARG A 228 -15.37 0.54 6.55
CA ARG A 228 -14.48 -0.42 7.21
C ARG A 228 -13.94 -1.45 6.22
N HIS A 229 -14.78 -1.99 5.35
CA HIS A 229 -14.36 -2.91 4.29
C HIS A 229 -13.25 -2.29 3.42
N ASP A 230 -13.42 -1.05 2.96
CA ASP A 230 -12.45 -0.36 2.11
C ASP A 230 -11.11 -0.13 2.83
N LYS A 231 -11.16 0.21 4.13
CA LYS A 231 -9.95 0.31 4.98
C LYS A 231 -9.22 -1.02 5.12
N ILE A 232 -9.94 -2.15 5.14
CA ILE A 232 -9.34 -3.49 5.18
C ILE A 232 -8.70 -3.81 3.83
N GLN A 233 -9.41 -3.57 2.71
CA GLN A 233 -8.90 -3.89 1.37
C GLN A 233 -7.70 -3.03 0.96
N SER A 234 -7.64 -1.79 1.41
CA SER A 234 -6.55 -0.85 1.10
C SER A 234 -5.37 -0.91 2.08
N PHE A 235 -5.48 -1.68 3.17
CA PHE A 235 -4.42 -1.80 4.17
C PHE A 235 -3.20 -2.53 3.61
N LYS A 236 -2.02 -1.93 3.74
CA LYS A 236 -0.74 -2.54 3.40
C LYS A 236 0.00 -2.90 4.70
N PRO A 237 0.16 -4.19 5.03
CA PRO A 237 0.93 -4.61 6.19
C PRO A 237 2.37 -4.13 6.12
N GLU A 238 2.86 -3.58 7.22
CA GLU A 238 4.24 -3.17 7.40
C GLU A 238 4.92 -4.08 8.41
N THR A 239 6.09 -4.60 8.05
CA THR A 239 6.91 -5.39 8.97
C THR A 239 7.53 -4.47 10.01
N TYR A 240 7.47 -4.87 11.27
CA TYR A 240 8.12 -4.19 12.38
C TYR A 240 8.78 -5.21 13.30
N TRP A 241 9.77 -4.73 14.06
CA TRP A 241 10.53 -5.54 14.99
C TRP A 241 10.35 -5.03 16.41
N ILE A 242 10.19 -5.96 17.35
CA ILE A 242 10.17 -5.71 18.79
C ILE A 242 11.38 -6.39 19.41
N LEU A 243 12.15 -5.64 20.18
CA LEU A 243 13.18 -6.22 21.03
C LEU A 243 12.53 -6.86 22.25
N GLN A 244 12.71 -8.17 22.45
CA GLN A 244 12.25 -8.88 23.65
C GLN A 244 13.45 -9.37 24.45
N ALA A 245 13.45 -9.06 25.75
CA ALA A 245 14.44 -9.54 26.70
C ALA A 245 13.75 -10.41 27.76
N LYS A 246 14.41 -11.49 28.16
CA LYS A 246 14.02 -12.31 29.30
C LYS A 246 15.10 -12.30 30.37
N VAL A 247 14.69 -12.14 31.62
CA VAL A 247 15.61 -12.01 32.76
C VAL A 247 15.16 -12.88 33.93
N PHE A 248 16.10 -13.30 34.78
CA PHE A 248 15.79 -14.03 36.01
C PHE A 248 16.74 -13.63 37.16
N LYS A 249 16.26 -13.73 38.40
CA LYS A 249 17.06 -13.56 39.63
C LYS A 249 17.46 -14.90 40.26
N ARG A 250 16.61 -15.92 40.10
CA ARG A 250 16.82 -17.34 40.42
C ARG A 250 16.17 -18.16 39.30
N LYS A 251 16.73 -19.31 38.92
CA LYS A 251 16.38 -20.06 37.69
C LYS A 251 14.88 -20.37 37.49
N ASP A 252 14.07 -20.31 38.56
CA ASP A 252 12.64 -20.67 38.51
C ASP A 252 11.71 -19.48 38.20
N ASN A 253 12.21 -18.23 38.12
CA ASN A 253 11.38 -17.02 37.91
C ASN A 253 11.84 -16.23 36.67
N LEU A 254 11.42 -16.68 35.48
CA LEU A 254 11.73 -16.04 34.20
C LEU A 254 10.74 -14.91 33.89
N LEU A 255 11.22 -13.67 33.87
CA LEU A 255 10.44 -12.50 33.50
C LEU A 255 10.65 -12.14 32.03
N THR A 256 9.56 -11.89 31.30
CA THR A 256 9.63 -11.27 29.97
C THR A 256 9.46 -9.77 30.12
N LEU A 257 10.36 -9.00 29.50
CA LEU A 257 10.38 -7.55 29.56
C LEU A 257 9.88 -6.93 28.26
N ASP A 258 9.07 -5.87 28.39
CA ASP A 258 8.59 -5.04 27.29
C ASP A 258 9.57 -3.90 27.03
N TRP A 259 9.99 -3.76 25.77
CA TRP A 259 10.92 -2.71 25.37
C TRP A 259 10.25 -1.34 25.39
N ASN A 260 10.93 -0.35 25.98
CA ASN A 260 10.37 0.99 26.18
C ASN A 260 10.07 1.71 24.84
N ARG A 261 10.86 1.44 23.79
CA ARG A 261 10.61 1.99 22.45
C ARG A 261 9.45 1.31 21.71
N VAL A 262 8.88 0.25 22.28
CA VAL A 262 7.76 -0.55 21.76
C VAL A 262 8.10 -1.32 20.48
N ARG A 263 8.43 -0.63 19.38
CA ARG A 263 8.73 -1.25 18.07
C ARG A 263 9.58 -0.35 17.17
N VAL A 264 10.26 -0.94 16.19
CA VAL A 264 10.92 -0.24 15.08
C VAL A 264 10.50 -0.83 13.73
N PHE A 265 10.52 -0.03 12.66
CA PHE A 265 10.16 -0.45 11.31
C PHE A 265 11.37 -0.63 10.38
N ASP A 266 12.58 -0.60 10.94
CA ASP A 266 13.82 -0.84 10.23
C ASP A 266 14.59 -2.00 10.89
N ARG A 267 14.95 -3.00 10.09
CA ARG A 267 15.60 -4.22 10.56
C ARG A 267 17.01 -3.96 11.07
N ASP A 268 17.78 -3.12 10.39
CA ASP A 268 19.18 -2.86 10.72
C ASP A 268 19.28 -2.01 11.97
N VAL A 269 18.36 -1.05 12.15
CA VAL A 269 18.17 -0.32 13.41
C VAL A 269 17.76 -1.26 14.55
N GLY A 270 16.82 -2.18 14.30
CA GLY A 270 16.45 -3.21 15.27
C GLY A 270 17.64 -4.09 15.68
N GLN A 271 18.44 -4.52 14.70
CA GLN A 271 19.65 -5.32 14.94
C GLN A 271 20.74 -4.53 15.67
N MET A 272 20.88 -3.24 15.40
CA MET A 272 21.76 -2.34 16.15
C MET A 272 21.37 -2.33 17.64
N PHE A 273 20.08 -2.18 17.97
CA PHE A 273 19.63 -2.22 19.37
C PHE A 273 19.84 -3.59 20.04
N VAL A 274 19.69 -4.70 19.30
CA VAL A 274 20.06 -6.04 19.81
C VAL A 274 21.54 -6.08 20.16
N ASN A 275 22.40 -5.59 19.27
CA ASN A 275 23.85 -5.63 19.46
C ASN A 275 24.26 -4.77 20.68
N LEU A 276 23.64 -3.60 20.86
CA LEU A 276 23.83 -2.75 22.03
C LEU A 276 23.38 -3.45 23.32
N ALA A 277 22.20 -4.06 23.34
CA ALA A 277 21.71 -4.74 24.53
C ALA A 277 22.53 -6.00 24.89
N LYS A 278 23.03 -6.73 23.88
CA LYS A 278 23.90 -7.92 24.07
C LYS A 278 25.30 -7.60 24.62
N THR A 279 25.69 -6.32 24.69
CA THR A 279 26.93 -5.93 25.37
C THR A 279 26.88 -6.19 26.88
N SER A 280 25.68 -6.24 27.47
CA SER A 280 25.47 -6.57 28.87
C SER A 280 24.89 -7.97 29.04
N ARG A 281 25.37 -8.68 30.07
CA ARG A 281 24.77 -9.94 30.54
C ARG A 281 23.87 -9.76 31.77
N GLU A 282 23.82 -8.53 32.28
CA GLU A 282 23.06 -8.16 33.46
C GLU A 282 22.03 -7.08 33.11
N ALA A 283 20.85 -7.21 33.72
CA ALA A 283 19.79 -6.23 33.69
C ALA A 283 19.74 -5.54 35.06
N GLN A 284 19.99 -4.23 35.10
CA GLN A 284 19.97 -3.45 36.33
C GLN A 284 18.59 -2.86 36.56
N VAL A 285 18.07 -2.94 37.78
CA VAL A 285 16.81 -2.30 38.16
C VAL A 285 17.04 -0.79 38.36
N GLU A 286 16.48 0.01 37.46
CA GLU A 286 16.56 1.47 37.51
C GLU A 286 15.52 2.06 38.46
N SER A 287 14.32 1.49 38.44
CA SER A 287 13.15 2.05 39.12
C SER A 287 12.15 0.94 39.45
N VAL A 288 11.56 1.03 40.64
CA VAL A 288 10.42 0.20 41.05
C VAL A 288 9.32 1.14 41.50
N SER A 289 8.18 1.11 40.81
CA SER A 289 7.02 1.92 41.15
C SER A 289 5.82 1.04 41.50
N LYS A 290 5.24 1.29 42.67
CA LYS A 290 4.00 0.66 43.13
C LYS A 290 2.94 1.75 43.27
N LYS A 291 1.89 1.69 42.46
CA LYS A 291 0.79 2.67 42.47
C LYS A 291 -0.54 1.95 42.66
N GLU A 292 -1.29 2.31 43.71
CA GLU A 292 -2.68 1.90 43.84
C GLU A 292 -3.48 2.56 42.72
N LYS A 293 -4.19 1.75 41.93
CA LYS A 293 -5.08 2.19 40.87
C LYS A 293 -6.47 1.60 41.11
N ALA A 294 -7.48 2.30 40.62
CA ALA A 294 -8.86 1.86 40.66
C ALA A 294 -9.38 1.62 39.24
N LYS A 295 -9.94 0.43 38.98
CA LYS A 295 -10.78 0.17 37.81
C LYS A 295 -12.19 0.58 38.18
N GLN A 296 -12.65 1.65 37.56
CA GLN A 296 -13.94 2.26 37.87
C GLN A 296 -15.09 1.31 37.53
N ARG A 297 -16.09 1.27 38.42
CA ARG A 297 -17.37 0.60 38.17
C ARG A 297 -18.09 1.20 36.94
N PRO A 298 -19.00 0.45 36.30
CA PRO A 298 -19.72 0.94 35.14
C PRO A 298 -20.63 2.13 35.48
N GLN A 299 -20.93 2.93 34.46
CA GLN A 299 -22.03 3.90 34.52
C GLN A 299 -23.39 3.18 34.48
N ALA A 300 -24.46 3.86 34.87
CA ALA A 300 -25.81 3.28 34.80
C ALA A 300 -26.15 2.89 33.35
N LEU A 301 -26.91 1.82 33.19
CA LEU A 301 -27.14 1.18 31.89
C LEU A 301 -28.14 1.99 31.06
N ASN A 302 -27.75 2.39 29.85
CA ASN A 302 -28.66 2.93 28.83
C ASN A 302 -28.90 1.89 27.71
N THR A 303 -29.74 2.24 26.73
CA THR A 303 -30.06 1.36 25.61
C THR A 303 -28.84 0.98 24.79
N VAL A 304 -27.97 1.95 24.47
CA VAL A 304 -26.81 1.71 23.61
C VAL A 304 -25.87 0.69 24.24
N GLU A 305 -25.52 0.86 25.52
CA GLU A 305 -24.60 -0.06 26.19
C GLU A 305 -25.23 -1.45 26.39
N MET A 306 -26.55 -1.52 26.66
CA MET A 306 -27.28 -2.80 26.69
C MET A 306 -27.14 -3.55 25.36
N LEU A 307 -27.37 -2.89 24.22
CA LEU A 307 -27.29 -3.50 22.90
C LEU A 307 -25.85 -3.94 22.56
N ARG A 308 -24.85 -3.13 22.90
CA ARG A 308 -23.43 -3.44 22.65
C ARG A 308 -22.98 -4.68 23.41
N VAL A 309 -23.33 -4.79 24.69
CA VAL A 309 -22.95 -5.94 25.51
C VAL A 309 -23.76 -7.18 25.16
N ALA A 310 -25.05 -7.03 24.86
CA ALA A 310 -25.86 -8.15 24.39
C ALA A 310 -25.31 -8.75 23.08
N SER A 311 -24.84 -7.92 22.15
CA SER A 311 -24.21 -8.42 20.92
C SER A 311 -22.84 -9.07 21.19
N SER A 312 -21.92 -8.34 21.83
CA SER A 312 -20.54 -8.79 22.01
C SER A 312 -20.37 -9.96 22.98
N SER A 313 -21.17 -9.99 24.06
CA SER A 313 -21.03 -10.95 25.16
C SER A 313 -22.13 -12.00 25.18
N LEU A 314 -23.37 -11.63 24.82
CA LEU A 314 -24.51 -12.57 24.81
C LEU A 314 -24.80 -13.12 23.40
N GLY A 315 -24.12 -12.65 22.35
CA GLY A 315 -24.34 -13.12 20.99
C GLY A 315 -25.75 -12.79 20.44
N MET A 316 -26.48 -11.84 21.04
CA MET A 316 -27.82 -11.45 20.64
C MET A 316 -27.78 -10.26 19.69
N GLY A 317 -28.47 -10.34 18.55
CA GLY A 317 -28.57 -9.20 17.64
C GLY A 317 -29.32 -8.01 18.28
N PRO A 318 -29.10 -6.76 17.83
CA PRO A 318 -29.71 -5.58 18.45
C PRO A 318 -31.24 -5.63 18.49
N GLN A 319 -31.88 -6.03 17.38
CA GLN A 319 -33.35 -6.11 17.31
C GLN A 319 -33.91 -7.19 18.24
N HIS A 320 -33.26 -8.36 18.30
CA HIS A 320 -33.63 -9.46 19.20
C HIS A 320 -33.50 -9.04 20.67
N THR A 321 -32.42 -8.35 21.01
CA THR A 321 -32.18 -7.80 22.35
C THR A 321 -33.29 -6.83 22.75
N MET A 322 -33.66 -5.89 21.87
CA MET A 322 -34.72 -4.92 22.16
C MET A 322 -36.08 -5.60 22.36
N GLN A 323 -36.42 -6.60 21.54
CA GLN A 323 -37.66 -7.37 21.71
C GLN A 323 -37.72 -8.12 23.05
N ILE A 324 -36.60 -8.69 23.50
CA ILE A 324 -36.51 -9.35 24.81
C ILE A 324 -36.64 -8.30 25.92
N ALA A 325 -35.91 -7.19 25.82
CA ALA A 325 -35.95 -6.12 26.82
C ALA A 325 -37.38 -5.54 26.96
N GLU A 326 -38.07 -5.27 25.86
CA GLU A 326 -39.47 -4.83 25.87
C GLU A 326 -40.40 -5.85 26.53
N ARG A 327 -40.16 -7.15 26.30
CA ARG A 327 -40.92 -8.22 26.96
C ARG A 327 -40.68 -8.23 28.47
N LEU A 328 -39.43 -8.11 28.91
CA LEU A 328 -39.07 -8.02 30.33
C LEU A 328 -39.72 -6.81 31.00
N TYR A 329 -39.71 -5.66 30.32
CA TYR A 329 -40.40 -4.44 30.78
C TYR A 329 -41.91 -4.63 30.90
N THR A 330 -42.53 -5.21 29.88
CA THR A 330 -43.98 -5.47 29.84
C THR A 330 -44.43 -6.43 30.96
N GLN A 331 -43.54 -7.32 31.38
CA GLN A 331 -43.74 -8.24 32.50
C GLN A 331 -43.39 -7.63 33.86
N GLY A 332 -42.85 -6.40 33.90
CA GLY A 332 -42.50 -5.68 35.14
C GLY A 332 -41.12 -5.99 35.71
N TYR A 333 -40.27 -6.75 35.01
CA TYR A 333 -38.94 -7.14 35.51
C TYR A 333 -37.90 -6.02 35.40
N ILE A 334 -38.02 -5.16 34.40
CA ILE A 334 -37.08 -4.04 34.19
C ILE A 334 -37.81 -2.72 33.94
N SER A 335 -37.11 -1.60 34.14
CA SER A 335 -37.57 -0.29 33.68
C SER A 335 -37.54 -0.20 32.15
N TYR A 336 -38.14 0.85 31.60
CA TYR A 336 -38.29 1.02 30.16
C TYR A 336 -36.94 0.96 29.42
N PRO A 337 -36.77 0.06 28.43
CA PRO A 337 -35.45 -0.27 27.87
C PRO A 337 -34.99 0.66 26.74
N ARG A 338 -35.76 1.71 26.43
CA ARG A 338 -35.44 2.74 25.43
C ARG A 338 -35.17 4.05 26.16
N THR A 339 -33.93 4.25 26.58
CA THR A 339 -33.46 5.43 27.29
C THR A 339 -32.01 5.75 26.93
N GLU A 340 -31.72 7.03 26.81
CA GLU A 340 -30.35 7.55 26.65
C GLU A 340 -29.71 7.92 28.00
N THR A 341 -30.52 7.97 29.07
CA THR A 341 -30.09 8.37 30.41
C THR A 341 -29.17 7.34 31.06
N THR A 342 -28.07 7.85 31.61
CA THR A 342 -27.05 7.08 32.38
C THR A 342 -26.91 7.61 33.82
N HIS A 343 -27.87 8.42 34.26
CA HIS A 343 -27.92 9.05 35.59
C HIS A 343 -29.18 8.60 36.35
N TYR A 344 -29.02 8.04 37.55
CA TYR A 344 -30.17 7.75 38.43
C TYR A 344 -30.75 9.05 38.98
N PRO A 345 -32.08 9.27 38.90
CA PRO A 345 -32.68 10.46 39.46
C PRO A 345 -32.58 10.44 41.00
N GLU A 346 -32.48 11.62 41.62
CA GLU A 346 -32.23 11.73 43.07
C GLU A 346 -33.35 11.14 43.93
N ASN A 347 -34.56 10.99 43.38
CA ASN A 347 -35.71 10.35 44.03
C ASN A 347 -35.80 8.82 43.82
N PHE A 348 -34.86 8.20 43.09
CA PHE A 348 -34.88 6.77 42.82
C PHE A 348 -34.47 5.95 44.05
N ASP A 349 -35.30 4.99 44.47
CA ASP A 349 -35.00 4.12 45.61
C ASP A 349 -34.02 2.99 45.24
N LEU A 350 -32.74 3.33 45.14
CA LEU A 350 -31.66 2.38 44.86
C LEU A 350 -31.60 1.24 45.89
N LYS A 351 -31.91 1.53 47.16
CA LYS A 351 -31.82 0.55 48.25
C LYS A 351 -32.95 -0.46 48.16
N GLY A 352 -34.18 -0.02 47.88
CA GLY A 352 -35.34 -0.87 47.65
C GLY A 352 -35.12 -1.80 46.45
N THR A 353 -34.67 -1.25 45.32
CA THR A 353 -34.35 -2.02 44.11
C THR A 353 -33.26 -3.07 44.36
N LEU A 354 -32.19 -2.72 45.10
CA LEU A 354 -31.16 -3.68 45.49
C LEU A 354 -31.68 -4.77 46.44
N ALA A 355 -32.55 -4.41 47.39
CA ALA A 355 -33.11 -5.33 48.37
C ALA A 355 -33.92 -6.46 47.73
N GLN A 356 -34.59 -6.21 46.61
CA GLN A 356 -35.34 -7.25 45.88
C GLN A 356 -34.44 -8.39 45.38
N GLN A 357 -33.16 -8.11 45.13
CA GLN A 357 -32.21 -9.07 44.56
C GLN A 357 -31.52 -9.97 45.63
N THR A 358 -31.88 -9.82 46.90
CA THR A 358 -31.24 -10.47 48.07
C THR A 358 -31.35 -12.01 48.07
N ASN A 359 -32.38 -12.56 47.43
CA ASN A 359 -32.69 -13.99 47.48
C ASN A 359 -32.17 -14.78 46.28
N ASN A 360 -31.57 -14.13 45.28
CA ASN A 360 -31.09 -14.82 44.09
C ASN A 360 -29.72 -15.48 44.34
N PRO A 361 -29.56 -16.80 44.12
CA PRO A 361 -28.34 -17.53 44.49
C PRO A 361 -27.07 -17.05 43.80
N PHE A 362 -27.17 -16.40 42.63
CA PHE A 362 -26.02 -15.98 41.84
C PHE A 362 -25.30 -14.72 42.35
N TRP A 363 -25.98 -13.89 43.15
CA TRP A 363 -25.45 -12.62 43.67
C TRP A 363 -25.95 -12.25 45.08
N ALA A 364 -26.70 -13.14 45.75
CA ALA A 364 -27.24 -12.90 47.09
C ALA A 364 -26.17 -12.53 48.11
N LYS A 365 -24.99 -13.14 48.02
CA LYS A 365 -23.87 -12.88 48.94
C LYS A 365 -23.39 -11.43 48.81
N GLU A 366 -23.16 -10.98 47.59
CA GLU A 366 -22.69 -9.63 47.28
C GLU A 366 -23.75 -8.59 47.62
N VAL A 367 -25.02 -8.85 47.32
CA VAL A 367 -26.15 -7.95 47.66
C VAL A 367 -26.31 -7.80 49.17
N LYS A 368 -26.29 -8.89 49.94
CA LYS A 368 -26.37 -8.85 51.41
C LYS A 368 -25.21 -8.06 52.01
N ALA A 369 -24.00 -8.25 51.48
CA ALA A 369 -22.83 -7.48 51.91
C ALA A 369 -23.03 -5.98 51.66
N LEU A 370 -23.43 -5.58 50.45
CA LEU A 370 -23.66 -4.17 50.10
C LEU A 370 -24.74 -3.49 50.95
N LEU A 371 -25.84 -4.21 51.25
CA LEU A 371 -26.91 -3.69 52.11
C LEU A 371 -26.43 -3.48 53.57
N SER A 372 -25.48 -4.30 54.03
CA SER A 372 -24.92 -4.19 55.39
C SER A 372 -23.84 -3.10 55.51
N THR A 373 -22.96 -2.96 54.51
CA THR A 373 -21.85 -1.99 54.52
C THR A 373 -22.28 -0.59 54.08
N GLY A 374 -23.45 -0.48 53.43
CA GLY A 374 -23.92 0.74 52.79
C GLY A 374 -23.59 0.76 51.30
N LEU A 375 -24.53 1.27 50.50
CA LEU A 375 -24.39 1.41 49.05
C LEU A 375 -23.39 2.52 48.72
N ASN A 376 -22.59 2.33 47.68
CA ASN A 376 -21.80 3.41 47.12
C ASN A 376 -22.71 4.32 46.27
N ARG A 377 -22.43 5.63 46.24
CA ARG A 377 -23.16 6.52 45.34
C ARG A 377 -22.86 6.11 43.89
N PRO A 378 -23.87 5.90 43.03
CA PRO A 378 -23.62 5.60 41.62
C PRO A 378 -22.79 6.69 40.95
N ARG A 379 -22.05 6.30 39.92
CA ARG A 379 -21.24 7.24 39.15
C ARG A 379 -22.17 8.21 38.41
N LYS A 380 -21.84 9.51 38.43
CA LYS A 380 -22.59 10.53 37.68
C LYS A 380 -22.49 10.26 36.17
N GLY A 381 -23.65 10.10 35.53
CA GLY A 381 -23.81 10.03 34.07
C GLY A 381 -24.48 11.29 33.51
N SER A 382 -25.10 11.13 32.34
CA SER A 382 -25.94 12.15 31.69
C SER A 382 -27.41 11.85 31.91
N ASP A 383 -28.21 12.89 32.14
CA ASP A 383 -29.67 12.82 32.20
C ASP A 383 -30.23 13.40 30.90
N ALA A 384 -30.91 12.56 30.11
CA ALA A 384 -31.52 12.97 28.85
C ALA A 384 -32.94 13.53 29.06
N GLY A 385 -33.50 13.43 30.27
CA GLY A 385 -34.85 13.88 30.59
C GLY A 385 -35.95 12.97 30.03
N ASP A 386 -35.61 11.74 29.64
CA ASP A 386 -36.53 10.74 29.12
C ASP A 386 -37.02 9.78 30.22
N HIS A 387 -36.20 8.82 30.61
CA HIS A 387 -36.48 7.75 31.56
C HIS A 387 -35.28 7.52 32.49
N PRO A 388 -35.46 6.92 33.67
CA PRO A 388 -34.34 6.43 34.46
C PRO A 388 -33.56 5.34 33.71
N PRO A 389 -32.28 5.09 34.09
CA PRO A 389 -31.49 4.01 33.50
C PRO A 389 -32.19 2.64 33.59
N ILE A 390 -31.82 1.73 32.70
CA ILE A 390 -32.37 0.37 32.62
C ILE A 390 -31.99 -0.39 33.91
N THR A 391 -32.99 -0.73 34.72
CA THR A 391 -32.83 -1.29 36.07
C THR A 391 -33.76 -2.47 36.34
N PRO A 392 -33.36 -3.43 37.20
CA PRO A 392 -34.20 -4.57 37.57
C PRO A 392 -35.26 -4.15 38.60
N MET A 393 -36.53 -4.06 38.19
CA MET A 393 -37.65 -3.58 38.99
C MET A 393 -38.38 -4.67 39.78
N HIS A 394 -38.17 -5.93 39.41
CA HIS A 394 -38.67 -7.11 40.11
C HIS A 394 -37.65 -8.23 40.09
N ALA A 395 -37.60 -9.04 41.14
CA ALA A 395 -36.75 -10.24 41.18
C ALA A 395 -37.30 -11.32 40.24
N ALA A 396 -36.40 -12.06 39.58
CA ALA A 396 -36.77 -13.16 38.69
C ALA A 396 -35.87 -14.39 38.91
N LEU A 397 -36.37 -15.55 38.49
CA LEU A 397 -35.63 -16.80 38.40
C LEU A 397 -35.48 -17.25 36.94
N GLU A 398 -34.44 -18.04 36.65
CA GLU A 398 -34.14 -18.52 35.30
C GLU A 398 -35.31 -19.29 34.66
N GLY A 399 -36.02 -20.11 35.45
CA GLY A 399 -37.18 -20.88 35.00
C GLY A 399 -38.38 -20.02 34.56
N GLU A 400 -38.46 -18.75 34.97
CA GLU A 400 -39.58 -17.85 34.67
C GLU A 400 -39.40 -17.11 33.34
N LEU A 401 -38.14 -16.81 32.98
CA LEU A 401 -37.81 -15.92 31.85
C LEU A 401 -37.38 -16.66 30.57
N GLY A 402 -37.09 -17.96 30.68
CA GLY A 402 -36.46 -18.75 29.61
C GLY A 402 -35.02 -18.31 29.32
N SER A 403 -34.32 -19.05 28.45
CA SER A 403 -32.86 -18.89 28.24
C SER A 403 -32.44 -17.44 27.89
N ASP A 404 -32.89 -16.90 26.76
CA ASP A 404 -32.45 -15.56 26.34
C ASP A 404 -33.01 -14.44 27.23
N GLY A 405 -34.22 -14.61 27.78
CA GLY A 405 -34.80 -13.65 28.72
C GLY A 405 -33.99 -13.56 30.01
N TRP A 406 -33.61 -14.71 30.56
CA TRP A 406 -32.75 -14.81 31.74
C TRP A 406 -31.37 -14.21 31.49
N ARG A 407 -30.70 -14.56 30.38
CA ARG A 407 -29.35 -14.08 30.06
C ARG A 407 -29.28 -12.55 30.01
N LEU A 408 -30.28 -11.90 29.41
CA LEU A 408 -30.34 -10.44 29.37
C LEU A 408 -30.69 -9.83 30.74
N TYR A 409 -31.67 -10.39 31.45
CA TYR A 409 -32.06 -9.95 32.80
C TYR A 409 -30.90 -10.09 33.80
N GLU A 410 -30.16 -11.20 33.76
CA GLU A 410 -28.97 -11.45 34.58
C GLU A 410 -27.93 -10.36 34.36
N TYR A 411 -27.65 -10.01 33.10
CA TYR A 411 -26.71 -8.94 32.79
C TYR A 411 -27.20 -7.58 33.34
N ILE A 412 -28.46 -7.21 33.08
CA ILE A 412 -29.04 -5.95 33.59
C ILE A 412 -28.95 -5.89 35.12
N THR A 413 -29.23 -7.00 35.79
CA THR A 413 -29.20 -7.09 37.25
C THR A 413 -27.78 -6.99 37.80
N ARG A 414 -26.83 -7.75 37.26
CA ARG A 414 -25.41 -7.69 37.67
C ARG A 414 -24.81 -6.31 37.39
N HIS A 415 -25.17 -5.69 36.27
CA HIS A 415 -24.74 -4.33 35.92
C HIS A 415 -25.29 -3.30 36.90
N PHE A 416 -26.57 -3.38 37.26
CA PHE A 416 -27.15 -2.52 38.30
C PHE A 416 -26.41 -2.67 39.63
N ILE A 417 -26.22 -3.90 40.13
CA ILE A 417 -25.48 -4.17 41.38
C ILE A 417 -24.06 -3.59 41.31
N ALA A 418 -23.40 -3.70 40.16
CA ALA A 418 -22.06 -3.12 39.94
C ALA A 418 -22.05 -1.59 40.06
N THR A 419 -23.08 -0.88 39.58
CA THR A 419 -23.12 0.60 39.62
C THR A 419 -23.19 1.16 41.05
N VAL A 420 -23.82 0.41 41.97
CA VAL A 420 -23.93 0.75 43.41
C VAL A 420 -22.84 0.10 44.27
N SER A 421 -21.93 -0.65 43.64
CA SER A 421 -20.76 -1.27 44.30
C SER A 421 -19.57 -0.31 44.39
N GLN A 422 -18.52 -0.75 45.10
CA GLN A 422 -17.24 -0.04 45.12
C GLN A 422 -16.41 -0.33 43.85
N ASP A 423 -15.50 0.58 43.51
CA ASP A 423 -14.56 0.37 42.42
C ASP A 423 -13.60 -0.79 42.74
N CYS A 424 -13.09 -1.46 41.71
CA CYS A 424 -12.09 -2.52 41.87
C CYS A 424 -10.72 -1.90 42.11
N LYS A 425 -10.09 -2.20 43.25
CA LYS A 425 -8.79 -1.64 43.65
C LYS A 425 -7.69 -2.65 43.42
N TYR A 426 -6.61 -2.24 42.77
CA TYR A 426 -5.46 -3.09 42.49
C TYR A 426 -4.16 -2.32 42.61
N LEU A 427 -3.09 -3.03 42.95
CA LEU A 427 -1.74 -2.50 42.97
C LEU A 427 -1.10 -2.75 41.61
N GLN A 428 -0.76 -1.69 40.88
CA GLN A 428 0.07 -1.77 39.69
C GLN A 428 1.53 -1.65 40.13
N THR A 429 2.30 -2.72 39.93
CA THR A 429 3.76 -2.68 40.10
C THR A 429 4.40 -2.62 38.72
N THR A 430 5.27 -1.65 38.50
CA THR A 430 6.07 -1.51 37.28
C THR A 430 7.55 -1.44 37.67
N ILE A 431 8.35 -2.31 37.07
CA ILE A 431 9.80 -2.39 37.30
C ILE A 431 10.47 -2.03 35.98
N ASP A 432 11.34 -1.02 36.01
CA ASP A 432 12.13 -0.58 34.87
C ASP A 432 13.55 -1.16 34.96
N PHE A 433 14.02 -1.74 33.87
CA PHE A 433 15.32 -2.36 33.74
C PHE A 433 16.17 -1.64 32.70
N SER A 434 17.47 -1.53 32.97
CA SER A 434 18.49 -1.13 32.01
C SER A 434 19.32 -2.34 31.60
N ILE A 435 19.43 -2.59 30.30
CA ILE A 435 20.29 -3.63 29.72
C ILE A 435 21.20 -2.96 28.68
N GLY A 436 22.47 -2.75 29.06
CA GLY A 436 23.39 -1.94 28.25
C GLY A 436 22.91 -0.48 28.22
N THR A 437 22.56 0.02 27.03
CA THR A 437 22.00 1.37 26.84
C THR A 437 20.48 1.40 26.67
N GLU A 438 19.82 0.23 26.66
CA GLU A 438 18.39 0.13 26.34
C GLU A 438 17.54 -0.10 27.59
N LEU A 439 16.35 0.51 27.58
CA LEU A 439 15.39 0.46 28.67
C LEU A 439 14.25 -0.51 28.37
N PHE A 440 13.91 -1.30 29.38
CA PHE A 440 12.81 -2.24 29.36
C PHE A 440 11.94 -2.05 30.60
N SER A 441 10.71 -2.52 30.54
CA SER A 441 9.80 -2.51 31.69
C SER A 441 9.03 -3.82 31.77
N CYS A 442 8.64 -4.22 32.97
CA CYS A 442 7.60 -5.22 33.16
C CYS A 442 6.59 -4.71 34.18
N SER A 443 5.33 -5.08 33.98
CA SER A 443 4.23 -4.59 34.78
C SER A 443 3.35 -5.75 35.21
N GLY A 444 3.05 -5.81 36.51
CA GLY A 444 2.14 -6.80 37.09
C GLY A 444 1.05 -6.14 37.92
N LYS A 445 -0.12 -6.76 37.97
CA LYS A 445 -1.27 -6.29 38.74
C LYS A 445 -1.61 -7.27 39.86
N THR A 446 -1.67 -6.76 41.08
CA THR A 446 -2.12 -7.54 42.25
C THR A 446 -3.45 -6.99 42.74
N LEU A 447 -4.46 -7.84 42.83
CA LEU A 447 -5.79 -7.46 43.31
C LEU A 447 -5.74 -7.10 44.80
N ILE A 448 -6.24 -5.93 45.17
CA ILE A 448 -6.40 -5.51 46.58
C ILE A 448 -7.84 -5.76 47.03
N SER A 449 -8.81 -5.30 46.24
CA SER A 449 -10.23 -5.51 46.49
C SER A 449 -10.99 -5.68 45.18
N PRO A 450 -11.79 -6.75 45.01
CA PRO A 450 -12.53 -7.00 43.78
C PRO A 450 -13.59 -5.93 43.48
N GLY A 451 -14.14 -5.25 44.49
CA GLY A 451 -15.23 -4.29 44.30
C GLY A 451 -16.36 -4.88 43.43
N TYR A 452 -16.82 -4.11 42.45
CA TYR A 452 -17.87 -4.53 41.50
C TYR A 452 -17.51 -5.76 40.66
N THR A 453 -16.21 -6.10 40.50
CA THR A 453 -15.80 -7.26 39.68
C THR A 453 -16.13 -8.59 40.35
N ALA A 454 -16.52 -8.61 41.63
CA ALA A 454 -17.08 -9.80 42.28
C ALA A 454 -18.41 -10.23 41.64
N VAL A 455 -19.28 -9.27 41.29
CA VAL A 455 -20.57 -9.55 40.62
C VAL A 455 -20.45 -9.58 39.09
N MET A 456 -19.43 -8.94 38.52
CA MET A 456 -19.08 -8.98 37.09
C MET A 456 -17.69 -9.61 36.87
N PRO A 457 -17.54 -10.95 37.02
CA PRO A 457 -16.24 -11.61 37.03
C PRO A 457 -15.47 -11.49 35.71
N TRP A 458 -16.16 -11.35 34.57
CA TRP A 458 -15.53 -11.12 33.26
C TRP A 458 -14.81 -9.77 33.15
N GLN A 459 -15.05 -8.84 34.09
CA GLN A 459 -14.29 -7.59 34.22
C GLN A 459 -13.22 -7.65 35.33
N GLY A 460 -12.96 -8.81 35.94
CA GLY A 460 -11.94 -8.99 36.97
C GLY A 460 -10.52 -8.68 36.48
N ILE A 461 -9.62 -8.44 37.43
CA ILE A 461 -8.18 -8.40 37.15
C ILE A 461 -7.70 -9.87 37.05
N PRO A 462 -7.04 -10.28 35.95
CA PRO A 462 -6.50 -11.63 35.82
C PRO A 462 -5.55 -11.96 36.98
N LEU A 463 -5.53 -13.22 37.41
CA LEU A 463 -4.49 -13.71 38.31
C LEU A 463 -3.18 -13.81 37.53
N GLU A 464 -2.34 -12.80 37.68
CA GLU A 464 -0.96 -12.79 37.20
C GLU A 464 -0.03 -13.36 38.29
N GLU A 465 1.10 -13.94 37.90
CA GLU A 465 2.14 -14.36 38.85
C GLU A 465 2.63 -13.13 39.64
N ALA A 466 2.89 -13.32 40.94
CA ALA A 466 3.37 -12.26 41.79
C ALA A 466 4.72 -11.74 41.27
N MET A 467 4.81 -10.42 41.05
CA MET A 467 6.07 -9.78 40.64
C MET A 467 7.16 -10.03 41.70
N PRO A 468 8.40 -10.33 41.30
CA PRO A 468 9.47 -10.58 42.26
C PRO A 468 9.80 -9.33 43.07
N GLU A 469 10.16 -9.53 44.33
CA GLU A 469 10.66 -8.44 45.17
C GLU A 469 12.09 -8.06 44.78
N CYS A 470 12.25 -6.79 44.39
CA CYS A 470 13.54 -6.18 44.08
C CYS A 470 13.57 -4.71 44.51
N GLU A 471 14.80 -4.21 44.72
CA GLU A 471 15.06 -2.81 45.02
C GLU A 471 15.84 -2.14 43.88
N ARG A 472 15.84 -0.80 43.86
CA ARG A 472 16.66 -0.04 42.90
C ARG A 472 18.13 -0.41 43.07
N GLY A 473 18.79 -0.75 41.98
CA GLY A 473 20.18 -1.19 41.98
C GLY A 473 20.36 -2.71 41.99
N ASP A 474 19.31 -3.51 42.22
CA ASP A 474 19.37 -4.96 42.05
C ASP A 474 19.74 -5.35 40.61
N THR A 475 20.46 -6.46 40.46
CA THR A 475 20.84 -7.02 39.16
C THR A 475 20.16 -8.37 38.91
N PHE A 476 19.70 -8.57 37.67
CA PHE A 476 19.10 -9.81 37.17
C PHE A 476 19.98 -10.34 36.03
N THR A 477 20.06 -11.66 35.89
CA THR A 477 20.79 -12.28 34.78
C THR A 477 19.90 -12.28 33.53
N VAL A 478 20.47 -11.89 32.39
CA VAL A 478 19.79 -11.94 31.08
C VAL A 478 19.88 -13.36 30.53
N ASP A 479 18.72 -13.96 30.24
CA ASP A 479 18.59 -15.30 29.65
C ASP A 479 18.60 -15.24 28.12
N GLU A 480 17.73 -14.41 27.55
CA GLU A 480 17.48 -14.33 26.11
C GLU A 480 17.27 -12.87 25.72
N ILE A 481 17.97 -12.40 24.69
CA ILE A 481 17.63 -11.16 23.97
C ILE A 481 17.41 -11.54 22.51
N LYS A 482 16.19 -11.31 22.02
CA LYS A 482 15.82 -11.58 20.64
C LYS A 482 15.10 -10.42 20.00
N LEU A 483 15.30 -10.31 18.69
CA LEU A 483 14.51 -9.45 17.84
C LEU A 483 13.35 -10.25 17.27
N VAL A 484 12.12 -9.90 17.65
CA VAL A 484 10.92 -10.55 17.16
C VAL A 484 10.35 -9.76 16.01
N GLU A 485 10.32 -10.38 14.84
CA GLU A 485 9.65 -9.85 13.66
C GLU A 485 8.14 -10.06 13.76
N LYS A 486 7.38 -9.00 13.48
CA LYS A 486 5.92 -9.01 13.41
C LYS A 486 5.46 -8.17 12.21
N GLN A 487 4.19 -8.27 11.87
CA GLN A 487 3.55 -7.43 10.87
C GLN A 487 2.37 -6.68 11.47
N THR A 488 2.13 -5.46 10.99
CA THR A 488 0.88 -4.76 11.31
C THR A 488 -0.29 -5.52 10.68
N SER A 489 -1.40 -5.59 11.40
CA SER A 489 -2.61 -6.28 10.92
C SER A 489 -3.66 -5.26 10.51
N PRO A 490 -4.44 -5.53 9.44
CA PRO A 490 -5.58 -4.69 9.11
C PRO A 490 -6.59 -4.69 10.27
N PRO A 491 -7.46 -3.67 10.36
CA PRO A 491 -8.62 -3.75 11.24
C PRO A 491 -9.51 -4.94 10.80
N ASP A 492 -10.41 -5.38 11.67
CA ASP A 492 -11.43 -6.36 11.31
C ASP A 492 -12.72 -5.66 10.84
N TYR A 493 -13.67 -6.40 10.25
CA TYR A 493 -15.00 -5.88 9.96
C TYR A 493 -15.69 -5.38 11.24
N LEU A 494 -16.58 -4.40 11.10
CA LEU A 494 -17.30 -3.85 12.24
C LEU A 494 -18.15 -4.92 12.91
N THR A 495 -18.00 -5.07 14.21
CA THR A 495 -19.01 -5.74 15.04
C THR A 495 -20.28 -4.90 15.12
N GLU A 496 -21.43 -5.52 15.38
CA GLU A 496 -22.67 -4.76 15.66
C GLU A 496 -22.45 -3.73 16.80
N ALA A 497 -21.65 -4.07 17.82
CA ALA A 497 -21.32 -3.18 18.93
C ALA A 497 -20.51 -1.94 18.50
N GLU A 498 -19.53 -2.10 17.60
CA GLU A 498 -18.80 -0.97 17.01
C GLU A 498 -19.71 -0.12 16.12
N LEU A 499 -20.60 -0.75 15.33
CA LEU A 499 -21.54 -0.03 14.47
C LEU A 499 -22.52 0.82 15.29
N ILE A 500 -23.07 0.27 16.38
CA ILE A 500 -23.90 1.03 17.34
C ILE A 500 -23.13 2.25 17.86
N THR A 501 -21.85 2.05 18.23
CA THR A 501 -20.99 3.14 18.72
C THR A 501 -20.79 4.23 17.67
N LEU A 502 -20.62 3.86 16.39
CA LEU A 502 -20.48 4.80 15.29
C LEU A 502 -21.77 5.56 15.03
N MET A 503 -22.92 4.89 15.04
CA MET A 503 -24.23 5.52 14.86
C MET A 503 -24.52 6.54 15.97
N GLU A 504 -24.29 6.19 17.24
CA GLU A 504 -24.42 7.09 18.38
C GLU A 504 -23.45 8.28 18.26
N LYS A 505 -22.17 8.02 17.99
CA LYS A 505 -21.14 9.06 17.82
C LYS A 505 -21.49 10.08 16.74
N HIS A 506 -22.09 9.62 15.63
CA HIS A 506 -22.49 10.47 14.52
C HIS A 506 -23.92 11.02 14.66
N GLY A 507 -24.64 10.68 15.73
CA GLY A 507 -26.00 11.16 16.00
C GLY A 507 -26.98 10.75 14.91
N VAL A 508 -26.97 9.48 14.52
CA VAL A 508 -27.94 8.86 13.60
C VAL A 508 -28.55 7.63 14.25
N GLY A 509 -29.84 7.39 13.99
CA GLY A 509 -30.59 6.34 14.66
C GLY A 509 -30.94 6.67 16.12
N THR A 510 -31.11 7.96 16.45
CA THR A 510 -31.54 8.45 17.77
C THR A 510 -32.93 7.89 18.16
N ASP A 511 -33.36 8.11 19.41
CA ASP A 511 -34.65 7.63 19.93
C ASP A 511 -34.78 6.09 19.85
N ALA A 512 -33.72 5.37 20.22
CA ALA A 512 -33.64 3.91 20.21
C ALA A 512 -33.97 3.23 18.86
N SER A 513 -33.78 3.94 17.74
CA SER A 513 -34.04 3.41 16.38
C SER A 513 -32.85 2.66 15.76
N ILE A 514 -31.65 2.72 16.38
CA ILE A 514 -30.44 1.96 15.97
C ILE A 514 -30.74 0.47 15.63
N PRO A 515 -31.41 -0.32 16.49
CA PRO A 515 -31.65 -1.74 16.22
C PRO A 515 -32.41 -2.00 14.91
N VAL A 516 -33.36 -1.12 14.58
CA VAL A 516 -34.19 -1.22 13.38
C VAL A 516 -33.33 -1.04 12.13
N HIS A 517 -32.48 0.00 12.11
CA HIS A 517 -31.65 0.29 10.95
C HIS A 517 -30.56 -0.77 10.72
N ILE A 518 -29.93 -1.29 11.78
CA ILE A 518 -28.98 -2.40 11.68
C ILE A 518 -29.69 -3.67 11.17
N ASN A 519 -30.87 -3.98 11.71
CA ASN A 519 -31.64 -5.13 11.26
C ASN A 519 -32.09 -5.00 9.79
N ASN A 520 -32.46 -3.80 9.34
CA ASN A 520 -32.86 -3.55 7.95
C ASN A 520 -31.74 -3.88 6.96
N ILE A 521 -30.51 -3.43 7.21
CA ILE A 521 -29.39 -3.73 6.30
C ILE A 521 -29.02 -5.22 6.29
N CYS A 522 -29.27 -5.94 7.40
CA CYS A 522 -29.12 -7.39 7.47
C CYS A 522 -30.24 -8.12 6.70
N GLN A 523 -31.50 -7.74 6.92
CA GLN A 523 -32.66 -8.35 6.25
C GLN A 523 -32.65 -8.14 4.73
N ARG A 524 -32.13 -6.99 4.27
CA ARG A 524 -31.94 -6.68 2.85
C ARG A 524 -30.70 -7.34 2.23
N ASN A 525 -29.97 -8.13 3.01
CA ASN A 525 -28.76 -8.84 2.59
C ASN A 525 -27.66 -7.90 2.02
N TYR A 526 -27.55 -6.69 2.59
CA TYR A 526 -26.42 -5.79 2.28
C TYR A 526 -25.20 -6.11 3.14
N VAL A 527 -25.41 -6.76 4.28
CA VAL A 527 -24.37 -7.29 5.15
C VAL A 527 -24.74 -8.71 5.59
N THR A 528 -23.73 -9.56 5.79
CA THR A 528 -23.87 -10.86 6.48
C THR A 528 -23.25 -10.79 7.86
N ILE A 529 -23.79 -11.58 8.79
CA ILE A 529 -23.29 -11.69 10.16
C ILE A 529 -22.31 -12.87 10.23
N GLU A 530 -21.05 -12.56 10.44
CA GLU A 530 -19.94 -13.52 10.59
C GLU A 530 -19.64 -13.81 12.07
N ASN A 531 -18.72 -14.74 12.33
CA ASN A 531 -18.27 -15.10 13.68
C ASN A 531 -17.84 -13.87 14.49
N GLY A 532 -18.30 -13.80 15.75
CA GLY A 532 -18.12 -12.63 16.61
C GLY A 532 -19.09 -11.48 16.30
N ARG A 533 -20.21 -11.77 15.61
CA ARG A 533 -21.24 -10.80 15.22
C ARG A 533 -20.70 -9.64 14.39
N LYS A 534 -19.79 -9.96 13.47
CA LYS A 534 -19.17 -9.00 12.54
C LYS A 534 -20.05 -8.84 11.31
N LEU A 535 -20.22 -7.60 10.87
CA LEU A 535 -21.05 -7.20 9.75
C LEU A 535 -20.17 -7.08 8.51
N LYS A 536 -20.16 -8.12 7.67
CA LYS A 536 -19.41 -8.16 6.42
C LYS A 536 -20.29 -7.67 5.28
N PRO A 537 -19.94 -6.57 4.58
CA PRO A 537 -20.69 -6.14 3.41
C PRO A 537 -20.74 -7.20 2.31
N THR A 538 -21.92 -7.39 1.72
CA THR A 538 -22.10 -8.21 0.52
C THR A 538 -21.73 -7.40 -0.72
N ASN A 539 -21.52 -8.07 -1.85
CA ASN A 539 -21.20 -7.40 -3.12
C ASN A 539 -22.26 -6.33 -3.49
N LEU A 540 -23.55 -6.63 -3.26
CA LEU A 540 -24.62 -5.65 -3.48
C LEU A 540 -24.50 -4.45 -2.54
N GLY A 541 -24.24 -4.69 -1.26
CA GLY A 541 -24.06 -3.61 -0.29
C GLY A 541 -22.89 -2.69 -0.63
N ILE A 542 -21.75 -3.27 -1.03
CA ILE A 542 -20.55 -2.52 -1.45
C ILE A 542 -20.86 -1.66 -2.67
N VAL A 543 -21.40 -2.26 -3.73
CA VAL A 543 -21.70 -1.58 -5.00
C VAL A 543 -22.71 -0.45 -4.81
N LEU A 544 -23.75 -0.67 -3.98
CA LEU A 544 -24.72 0.38 -3.66
C LEU A 544 -24.05 1.56 -3.00
N VAL A 545 -23.27 1.34 -1.93
CA VAL A 545 -22.58 2.43 -1.22
C VAL A 545 -21.58 3.14 -2.13
N HIS A 546 -20.72 2.42 -2.85
CA HIS A 546 -19.76 3.04 -3.77
C HIS A 546 -20.46 3.81 -4.90
N GLY A 547 -21.57 3.29 -5.42
CA GLY A 547 -22.39 3.96 -6.43
C GLY A 547 -23.01 5.25 -5.92
N TYR A 548 -23.66 5.21 -4.74
CA TYR A 548 -24.19 6.42 -4.11
C TYR A 548 -23.08 7.42 -3.82
N TYR A 549 -21.95 6.98 -3.26
CA TYR A 549 -20.84 7.86 -2.90
C TYR A 549 -20.20 8.53 -4.13
N LYS A 550 -20.07 7.79 -5.25
CA LYS A 550 -19.55 8.30 -6.52
C LYS A 550 -20.46 9.36 -7.15
N ILE A 551 -21.77 9.23 -6.95
CA ILE A 551 -22.77 10.20 -7.43
C ILE A 551 -22.82 11.39 -6.47
N ASP A 552 -23.20 11.15 -5.20
CA ASP A 552 -23.34 12.15 -4.15
C ASP A 552 -22.96 11.53 -2.79
N ALA A 553 -21.78 11.89 -2.29
CA ALA A 553 -21.25 11.41 -1.00
C ALA A 553 -22.20 11.69 0.18
N GLU A 554 -23.00 12.75 0.13
CA GLU A 554 -23.93 13.10 1.22
C GLU A 554 -25.11 12.12 1.35
N LEU A 555 -25.34 11.24 0.36
CA LEU A 555 -26.32 10.14 0.46
C LEU A 555 -25.82 8.98 1.34
N VAL A 556 -24.49 8.89 1.55
CA VAL A 556 -23.83 7.85 2.35
C VAL A 556 -23.31 8.42 3.66
N LEU A 557 -22.74 9.62 3.64
CA LEU A 557 -22.21 10.24 4.86
C LEU A 557 -23.37 10.53 5.85
N PRO A 558 -23.17 10.28 7.17
CA PRO A 558 -24.22 10.45 8.17
C PRO A 558 -24.62 11.92 8.41
N THR A 559 -23.91 12.88 7.80
CA THR A 559 -24.04 14.32 8.05
C THR A 559 -25.46 14.85 7.81
N ILE A 560 -26.08 14.53 6.66
CA ILE A 560 -27.44 14.99 6.35
C ILE A 560 -28.44 14.34 7.30
N ARG A 561 -28.32 13.03 7.54
CA ARG A 561 -29.25 12.33 8.44
C ARG A 561 -29.17 12.87 9.87
N SER A 562 -27.96 13.12 10.38
CA SER A 562 -27.76 13.71 11.71
C SER A 562 -28.40 15.10 11.83
N ALA A 563 -28.30 15.93 10.78
CA ALA A 563 -28.95 17.23 10.76
C ALA A 563 -30.49 17.11 10.76
N VAL A 564 -31.05 16.17 9.99
CA VAL A 564 -32.49 15.88 9.98
C VAL A 564 -32.96 15.41 11.36
N GLU A 565 -32.27 14.46 11.99
CA GLU A 565 -32.64 13.97 13.34
C GLU A 565 -32.59 15.07 14.40
N LYS A 566 -31.61 15.99 14.32
CA LYS A 566 -31.58 17.18 15.18
C LYS A 566 -32.78 18.10 14.93
N GLN A 567 -33.18 18.31 13.67
CA GLN A 567 -34.37 19.11 13.36
C GLN A 567 -35.66 18.44 13.85
N LEU A 568 -35.78 17.11 13.73
CA LEU A 568 -36.90 16.35 14.30
C LEU A 568 -36.96 16.52 15.82
N ASN A 569 -35.82 16.48 16.51
CA ASN A 569 -35.78 16.73 17.95
C ASN A 569 -36.16 18.19 18.31
N LEU A 570 -35.82 19.17 17.46
CA LEU A 570 -36.30 20.54 17.63
C LEU A 570 -37.82 20.67 17.45
N ILE A 571 -38.44 19.87 16.57
CA ILE A 571 -39.91 19.78 16.49
C ILE A 571 -40.45 19.25 17.82
N ALA A 572 -39.90 18.14 18.34
CA ALA A 572 -40.32 17.55 19.61
C ALA A 572 -40.27 18.54 20.79
N LEU A 573 -39.24 19.39 20.83
CA LEU A 573 -39.07 20.44 21.84
C LEU A 573 -39.93 21.70 21.59
N GLY A 574 -40.71 21.76 20.52
CA GLY A 574 -41.49 22.94 20.12
C GLY A 574 -40.63 24.13 19.63
N LYS A 575 -39.38 23.87 19.26
CA LYS A 575 -38.40 24.89 18.81
C LYS A 575 -38.29 25.00 17.28
N ALA A 576 -38.90 24.09 16.54
CA ALA A 576 -38.98 24.13 15.08
C ALA A 576 -40.39 23.78 14.59
N ASN A 577 -40.80 24.35 13.46
CA ASN A 577 -42.11 24.09 12.87
C ASN A 577 -42.10 22.83 12.00
N PHE A 578 -43.08 21.95 12.23
CA PHE A 578 -43.27 20.69 11.50
C PHE A 578 -43.27 20.85 9.96
N GLN A 579 -44.13 21.72 9.43
CA GLN A 579 -44.28 21.92 7.98
C GLN A 579 -43.00 22.47 7.34
N GLN A 580 -42.33 23.40 8.02
CA GLN A 580 -41.08 24.00 7.51
C GLN A 580 -39.95 22.98 7.42
N VAL A 581 -39.77 22.16 8.46
CA VAL A 581 -38.73 21.10 8.48
C VAL A 581 -39.00 20.06 7.40
N LEU A 582 -40.26 19.62 7.28
CA LEU A 582 -40.69 18.64 6.27
C LEU A 582 -40.42 19.17 4.86
N GLN A 583 -40.91 20.36 4.52
CA GLN A 583 -40.73 20.97 3.21
C GLN A 583 -39.26 21.19 2.88
N HIS A 584 -38.50 21.77 3.81
CA HIS A 584 -37.07 22.02 3.63
C HIS A 584 -36.28 20.74 3.34
N THR A 585 -36.54 19.69 4.10
CA THR A 585 -35.84 18.41 3.95
C THR A 585 -36.23 17.72 2.64
N LEU A 586 -37.53 17.69 2.30
CA LEU A 586 -37.99 17.12 1.04
C LEU A 586 -37.43 17.88 -0.19
N ASP A 587 -37.32 19.20 -0.13
CA ASP A 587 -36.72 20.00 -1.21
C ASP A 587 -35.25 19.66 -1.43
N ILE A 588 -34.47 19.46 -0.35
CA ILE A 588 -33.08 19.03 -0.44
C ILE A 588 -33.00 17.65 -1.11
N PHE A 589 -33.75 16.67 -0.59
CA PHE A 589 -33.70 15.31 -1.13
C PHE A 589 -34.28 15.19 -2.54
N LYS A 590 -35.24 16.04 -2.92
CA LYS A 590 -35.76 16.11 -4.28
C LYS A 590 -34.69 16.59 -5.26
N ARG A 591 -33.92 17.62 -4.91
CA ARG A 591 -32.79 18.08 -5.74
C ARG A 591 -31.72 17.00 -5.87
N LYS A 592 -31.38 16.34 -4.76
CA LYS A 592 -30.44 15.20 -4.75
C LYS A 592 -30.97 14.03 -5.59
N PHE A 593 -32.27 13.76 -5.55
CA PHE A 593 -32.90 12.73 -6.36
C PHE A 593 -32.79 13.02 -7.85
N HIS A 594 -33.12 14.24 -8.29
CA HIS A 594 -32.95 14.61 -9.70
C HIS A 594 -31.50 14.47 -10.16
N PHE A 595 -30.56 14.96 -9.36
CA PHE A 595 -29.12 14.81 -9.65
C PHE A 595 -28.69 13.34 -9.69
N PHE A 596 -29.24 12.50 -8.80
CA PHE A 596 -29.00 11.07 -8.77
C PHE A 596 -29.52 10.36 -10.03
N VAL A 597 -30.71 10.72 -10.50
CA VAL A 597 -31.29 10.20 -11.75
C VAL A 597 -30.43 10.59 -12.95
N ASP A 598 -30.02 11.87 -13.05
CA ASP A 598 -29.17 12.35 -14.15
C ASP A 598 -27.79 11.68 -14.17
N SER A 599 -27.29 11.32 -13.00
CA SER A 599 -25.96 10.71 -12.81
C SER A 599 -25.99 9.19 -12.59
N ILE A 600 -27.12 8.53 -12.88
CA ILE A 600 -27.34 7.10 -12.59
C ILE A 600 -26.30 6.18 -13.25
N THR A 601 -25.70 6.63 -14.35
CA THR A 601 -24.60 5.93 -15.05
C THR A 601 -23.43 5.61 -14.11
N GLY A 602 -23.17 6.46 -13.11
CA GLY A 602 -22.10 6.23 -12.14
C GLY A 602 -22.29 4.95 -11.31
N MET A 603 -23.54 4.63 -10.95
CA MET A 603 -23.93 3.39 -10.28
C MET A 603 -24.10 2.24 -11.27
N ASP A 604 -24.67 2.50 -12.45
CA ASP A 604 -24.86 1.51 -13.51
C ASP A 604 -23.56 0.82 -13.93
N GLU A 605 -22.48 1.59 -14.08
CA GLU A 605 -21.14 1.07 -14.39
C GLU A 605 -20.67 0.04 -13.35
N LEU A 606 -20.92 0.29 -12.05
CA LEU A 606 -20.50 -0.60 -10.97
C LEU A 606 -21.40 -1.84 -10.86
N MET A 607 -22.70 -1.68 -11.11
CA MET A 607 -23.66 -2.78 -11.17
C MET A 607 -23.37 -3.70 -12.36
N GLU A 608 -23.06 -3.13 -13.53
CA GLU A 608 -22.69 -3.89 -14.72
C GLU A 608 -21.46 -4.76 -14.45
N VAL A 609 -20.44 -4.18 -13.84
CA VAL A 609 -19.22 -4.87 -13.43
C VAL A 609 -19.51 -6.08 -12.55
N SER A 610 -20.36 -5.90 -11.54
CA SER A 610 -20.50 -6.85 -10.43
C SER A 610 -21.55 -7.93 -10.72
N PHE A 611 -22.58 -7.60 -11.49
CA PHE A 611 -23.77 -8.46 -11.67
C PHE A 611 -24.02 -8.91 -13.11
N SER A 612 -23.27 -8.40 -14.09
CA SER A 612 -23.22 -9.09 -15.38
C SER A 612 -22.55 -10.46 -15.22
N PRO A 613 -22.71 -11.42 -16.16
CA PRO A 613 -22.03 -12.73 -16.16
C PRO A 613 -20.50 -12.65 -16.35
N ILE A 614 -19.85 -11.66 -15.75
CA ILE A 614 -18.47 -11.22 -15.95
C ILE A 614 -17.50 -11.99 -15.05
N ALA A 615 -17.88 -12.41 -13.84
CA ALA A 615 -16.97 -13.15 -12.96
C ALA A 615 -16.48 -14.47 -13.60
N ALA A 616 -17.28 -15.03 -14.53
CA ALA A 616 -16.95 -16.23 -15.31
C ALA A 616 -16.34 -15.93 -16.70
N THR A 617 -16.32 -14.68 -17.18
CA THR A 617 -15.88 -14.33 -18.54
C THR A 617 -14.72 -13.33 -18.54
N GLY A 618 -13.68 -13.62 -19.32
CA GLY A 618 -12.48 -12.79 -19.45
C GLY A 618 -11.19 -13.58 -19.29
N LYS A 619 -10.10 -13.06 -19.88
CA LYS A 619 -8.78 -13.71 -19.84
C LYS A 619 -7.86 -12.96 -18.88
N PRO A 620 -7.07 -13.64 -18.03
CA PRO A 620 -6.01 -12.99 -17.25
C PRO A 620 -5.14 -12.11 -18.16
N LEU A 621 -4.93 -10.83 -17.81
CA LEU A 621 -4.13 -9.91 -18.62
C LEU A 621 -3.04 -9.17 -17.84
N SER A 622 -3.38 -8.49 -16.75
CA SER A 622 -2.42 -7.72 -15.94
C SER A 622 -2.68 -7.90 -14.45
N ARG A 623 -1.68 -7.67 -13.60
CA ARG A 623 -1.79 -7.82 -12.14
C ARG A 623 -2.32 -6.56 -11.46
N CYS A 624 -3.19 -6.78 -10.48
CA CYS A 624 -3.71 -5.75 -9.60
C CYS A 624 -2.60 -5.23 -8.67
N GLY A 625 -2.43 -3.91 -8.55
CA GLY A 625 -1.45 -3.31 -7.64
C GLY A 625 -1.80 -3.44 -6.16
N LYS A 626 -3.06 -3.77 -5.84
CA LYS A 626 -3.53 -3.97 -4.46
C LYS A 626 -3.24 -5.38 -3.93
N CYS A 627 -3.60 -6.42 -4.69
CA CYS A 627 -3.46 -7.81 -4.25
C CYS A 627 -2.44 -8.66 -5.03
N HIS A 628 -1.81 -8.08 -6.06
CA HIS A 628 -0.82 -8.72 -6.94
C HIS A 628 -1.31 -9.96 -7.72
N ARG A 629 -2.62 -10.24 -7.67
CA ARG A 629 -3.27 -11.29 -8.48
C ARG A 629 -3.66 -10.76 -9.86
N PHE A 630 -3.81 -11.68 -10.82
CA PHE A 630 -4.25 -11.35 -12.17
C PHE A 630 -5.67 -10.79 -12.19
N MET A 631 -5.83 -9.69 -12.89
CA MET A 631 -7.10 -9.12 -13.29
C MET A 631 -7.52 -9.74 -14.62
N LYS A 632 -8.81 -10.03 -14.75
CA LYS A 632 -9.42 -10.57 -15.97
C LYS A 632 -9.78 -9.41 -16.90
N TYR A 633 -9.26 -9.47 -18.12
CA TYR A 633 -9.64 -8.58 -19.20
C TYR A 633 -10.95 -9.03 -19.81
N ILE A 634 -11.94 -8.14 -19.75
CA ILE A 634 -13.28 -8.33 -20.27
C ILE A 634 -13.39 -7.50 -21.54
N GLN A 635 -13.50 -8.20 -22.67
CA GLN A 635 -13.56 -7.61 -24.01
C GLN A 635 -14.95 -7.06 -24.38
N ALA A 636 -15.99 -7.40 -23.61
CA ALA A 636 -17.33 -6.83 -23.80
C ALA A 636 -17.25 -5.31 -23.64
N LYS A 637 -17.95 -4.57 -24.51
CA LYS A 637 -17.95 -3.10 -24.46
C LYS A 637 -18.89 -2.61 -23.34
N PRO A 638 -18.48 -1.64 -22.49
CA PRO A 638 -17.16 -1.03 -22.47
C PRO A 638 -16.07 -1.96 -21.91
N SER A 639 -14.93 -2.04 -22.62
CA SER A 639 -13.81 -2.89 -22.21
C SER A 639 -13.25 -2.48 -20.83
N ARG A 640 -12.86 -3.47 -20.02
CA ARG A 640 -12.52 -3.29 -18.60
C ARG A 640 -11.62 -4.40 -18.05
N LEU A 641 -10.96 -4.12 -16.93
CA LEU A 641 -10.18 -5.10 -16.15
C LEU A 641 -10.81 -5.31 -14.79
N HIS A 642 -11.19 -6.55 -14.47
CA HIS A 642 -11.80 -6.92 -13.20
C HIS A 642 -10.85 -7.75 -12.35
N CYS A 643 -10.60 -7.33 -11.11
CA CYS A 643 -9.85 -8.11 -10.14
C CYS A 643 -10.82 -8.93 -9.27
N SER A 644 -10.91 -10.24 -9.51
CA SER A 644 -11.82 -11.11 -8.75
C SER A 644 -11.47 -11.27 -7.27
N HIS A 645 -10.30 -10.81 -6.82
CA HIS A 645 -9.91 -10.90 -5.42
C HIS A 645 -10.16 -9.60 -4.65
N CYS A 646 -9.91 -8.45 -5.28
CA CYS A 646 -10.27 -7.15 -4.71
C CYS A 646 -11.73 -6.78 -4.97
N ASP A 647 -12.42 -7.54 -5.81
CA ASP A 647 -13.77 -7.25 -6.32
C ASP A 647 -13.90 -5.86 -6.95
N GLU A 648 -12.82 -5.36 -7.55
CA GLU A 648 -12.76 -4.04 -8.17
C GLU A 648 -12.64 -4.14 -9.68
N THR A 649 -13.19 -3.16 -10.39
CA THR A 649 -13.07 -3.07 -11.85
C THR A 649 -12.60 -1.71 -12.30
N TYR A 650 -11.69 -1.75 -13.27
CA TYR A 650 -11.02 -0.60 -13.83
C TYR A 650 -11.47 -0.45 -15.28
N SER A 651 -11.96 0.74 -15.61
CA SER A 651 -12.34 1.12 -16.96
C SER A 651 -11.09 1.15 -17.84
N LEU A 652 -11.27 0.83 -19.13
CA LEU A 652 -10.22 0.95 -20.14
C LEU A 652 -10.67 1.89 -21.27
N PRO A 653 -9.72 2.46 -22.04
CA PRO A 653 -10.07 3.25 -23.20
C PRO A 653 -10.78 2.40 -24.27
N GLN A 654 -11.85 2.96 -24.82
CA GLN A 654 -12.72 2.28 -25.78
C GLN A 654 -12.14 2.33 -27.20
N ASN A 655 -12.67 1.50 -28.10
CA ASN A 655 -12.34 1.49 -29.53
C ASN A 655 -10.83 1.32 -29.84
N GLY A 656 -10.16 0.45 -29.10
CA GLY A 656 -8.78 0.04 -29.38
C GLY A 656 -8.46 -1.33 -28.79
N VAL A 657 -7.25 -1.81 -29.07
CA VAL A 657 -6.74 -3.09 -28.56
C VAL A 657 -5.95 -2.84 -27.29
N ILE A 658 -6.20 -3.64 -26.26
CA ILE A 658 -5.51 -3.60 -24.96
C ILE A 658 -4.56 -4.79 -24.89
N LYS A 659 -3.31 -4.54 -24.46
CA LYS A 659 -2.27 -5.55 -24.23
C LYS A 659 -1.52 -5.27 -22.94
N LEU A 660 -0.92 -6.29 -22.33
CA LEU A 660 0.00 -6.10 -21.20
C LEU A 660 1.23 -5.29 -21.63
N TYR A 661 1.67 -4.33 -20.83
CA TYR A 661 2.79 -3.46 -21.18
C TYR A 661 4.04 -3.80 -20.38
N LYS A 662 4.90 -4.65 -20.98
CA LYS A 662 6.27 -4.99 -20.51
C LYS A 662 6.36 -5.42 -19.03
N GLU A 663 5.25 -5.87 -18.42
CA GLU A 663 5.14 -6.16 -16.97
C GLU A 663 5.61 -4.99 -16.07
N LEU A 664 5.63 -3.78 -16.61
CA LEU A 664 6.01 -2.58 -15.87
C LEU A 664 4.88 -2.17 -14.94
N ARG A 665 5.25 -1.63 -13.78
CA ARG A 665 4.30 -1.19 -12.76
C ARG A 665 4.25 0.32 -12.69
N CYS A 666 3.08 0.83 -12.36
CA CYS A 666 2.92 2.23 -12.04
C CYS A 666 3.67 2.54 -10.72
N PRO A 667 4.55 3.55 -10.68
CA PRO A 667 5.31 3.90 -9.47
C PRO A 667 4.44 4.52 -8.37
N LEU A 668 3.16 4.82 -8.65
CA LEU A 668 2.21 5.38 -7.69
C LEU A 668 1.44 4.31 -6.92
N ASP A 669 1.03 3.25 -7.62
CA ASP A 669 0.00 2.34 -7.13
C ASP A 669 0.33 0.84 -7.35
N GLU A 670 1.49 0.53 -7.94
CA GLU A 670 1.97 -0.83 -8.23
C GLU A 670 1.12 -1.63 -9.24
N PHE A 671 0.13 -1.04 -9.90
CA PHE A 671 -0.62 -1.75 -10.94
C PHE A 671 0.26 -1.99 -12.17
N GLU A 672 0.15 -3.19 -12.74
CA GLU A 672 0.78 -3.47 -14.03
C GLU A 672 0.13 -2.64 -15.13
N LEU A 673 0.97 -1.94 -15.88
CA LEU A 673 0.56 -1.07 -16.97
C LEU A 673 0.02 -1.90 -18.13
N VAL A 674 -0.96 -1.33 -18.82
CA VAL A 674 -1.48 -1.87 -20.08
C VAL A 674 -1.27 -0.87 -21.21
N LEU A 675 -1.11 -1.38 -22.43
CA LEU A 675 -0.95 -0.59 -23.64
C LEU A 675 -2.28 -0.55 -24.38
N TRP A 676 -2.80 0.65 -24.62
CA TRP A 676 -3.89 0.85 -25.56
C TRP A 676 -3.35 1.21 -26.94
N THR A 677 -3.97 0.69 -28.00
CA THR A 677 -3.60 0.96 -29.38
C THR A 677 -4.83 1.06 -30.27
N SER A 678 -4.97 2.16 -31.02
CA SER A 678 -6.09 2.35 -31.96
C SER A 678 -5.90 1.67 -33.33
N GLY A 679 -4.79 0.95 -33.51
CA GLY A 679 -4.45 0.17 -34.71
C GLY A 679 -2.98 0.35 -35.13
N ALA A 680 -2.55 -0.36 -36.19
CA ALA A 680 -1.15 -0.35 -36.65
C ALA A 680 -0.65 1.03 -37.11
N ARG A 681 -1.54 1.90 -37.60
CA ARG A 681 -1.26 3.29 -38.00
C ARG A 681 -1.86 4.32 -37.03
N GLY A 682 -2.44 3.86 -35.93
CA GLY A 682 -3.13 4.69 -34.95
C GLY A 682 -2.26 5.05 -33.75
N LYS A 683 -2.81 5.82 -32.82
CA LYS A 683 -2.14 6.19 -31.56
C LYS A 683 -1.97 4.97 -30.65
N SER A 684 -0.92 4.99 -29.85
CA SER A 684 -0.80 4.12 -28.69
C SER A 684 -0.16 4.86 -27.53
N TYR A 685 -0.55 4.48 -26.33
CA TYR A 685 0.04 4.98 -25.09
C TYR A 685 -0.14 3.95 -23.97
N PRO A 686 0.83 3.84 -23.06
CA PRO A 686 0.66 3.07 -21.84
C PRO A 686 -0.33 3.78 -20.90
N LEU A 687 -1.06 3.01 -20.11
CA LEU A 687 -1.91 3.51 -19.04
C LEU A 687 -1.85 2.59 -17.83
N CYS A 688 -1.95 3.18 -16.64
CA CYS A 688 -2.23 2.44 -15.42
C CYS A 688 -3.76 2.24 -15.30
N PRO A 689 -4.27 1.01 -15.16
CA PRO A 689 -5.70 0.76 -14.99
C PRO A 689 -6.31 1.53 -13.81
N TYR A 690 -5.57 1.62 -12.70
CA TYR A 690 -5.99 2.34 -11.51
C TYR A 690 -6.02 3.85 -11.75
N CYS A 691 -4.92 4.48 -12.18
CA CYS A 691 -4.89 5.93 -12.45
C CYS A 691 -5.90 6.39 -13.53
N TYR A 692 -6.15 5.53 -14.53
CA TYR A 692 -7.13 5.81 -15.59
C TYR A 692 -8.57 5.91 -15.02
N SER A 693 -8.89 5.05 -14.06
CA SER A 693 -10.21 4.98 -13.40
C SER A 693 -10.33 5.94 -12.20
N ASN A 694 -9.22 6.12 -11.49
CA ASN A 694 -9.07 6.86 -10.23
C ASN A 694 -7.92 7.86 -10.38
N THR A 695 -8.25 9.10 -10.73
CA THR A 695 -7.27 10.15 -11.02
C THR A 695 -6.45 10.50 -9.76
N PRO A 696 -5.12 10.33 -9.76
CA PRO A 696 -4.29 10.55 -8.57
C PRO A 696 -4.07 12.04 -8.23
N PHE A 697 -4.33 12.97 -9.17
CA PHE A 697 -4.07 14.40 -9.00
C PHE A 697 -5.28 15.25 -9.42
N ARG A 698 -5.41 16.47 -8.87
CA ARG A 698 -6.53 17.40 -9.16
C ARG A 698 -6.58 17.88 -10.61
N ASP A 699 -5.41 17.97 -11.25
CA ASP A 699 -5.18 18.41 -12.63
C ASP A 699 -5.39 17.32 -13.69
N MET A 700 -5.42 16.05 -13.27
CA MET A 700 -5.69 14.91 -14.15
C MET A 700 -7.19 14.60 -14.23
N LYS A 701 -7.76 14.60 -15.44
CA LYS A 701 -9.16 14.22 -15.72
C LYS A 701 -9.31 12.70 -15.81
N LYS A 702 -10.52 12.19 -15.51
CA LYS A 702 -10.83 10.76 -15.66
C LYS A 702 -10.70 10.32 -17.11
N GLY A 703 -10.18 9.10 -17.33
CA GLY A 703 -9.97 8.55 -18.67
C GLY A 703 -8.68 9.02 -19.36
N MET A 704 -7.73 9.59 -18.62
CA MET A 704 -6.43 9.98 -19.14
C MET A 704 -5.40 8.84 -19.03
N GLY A 705 -4.60 8.63 -20.08
CA GLY A 705 -3.49 7.68 -20.10
C GLY A 705 -2.23 8.22 -19.41
N CYS A 706 -1.17 7.41 -19.33
CA CYS A 706 0.08 7.87 -18.70
C CYS A 706 0.73 9.03 -19.48
N ASN A 707 0.48 9.14 -20.78
CA ASN A 707 0.92 10.25 -21.63
C ASN A 707 0.33 11.62 -21.26
N GLU A 708 -0.59 11.66 -20.30
CA GLU A 708 -1.13 12.89 -19.69
C GLU A 708 -0.92 12.94 -18.17
N CYS A 709 -0.19 11.98 -17.60
CA CYS A 709 0.17 11.97 -16.18
C CYS A 709 1.19 13.08 -15.90
N THR A 710 1.06 13.77 -14.77
CA THR A 710 1.96 14.86 -14.35
C THR A 710 2.94 14.44 -13.25
N HIS A 711 2.91 13.17 -12.81
CA HIS A 711 3.77 12.71 -11.73
C HIS A 711 5.24 12.58 -12.16
N PRO A 712 6.20 13.18 -11.42
CA PRO A 712 7.60 13.22 -11.82
C PRO A 712 8.29 11.84 -11.84
N SER A 713 7.84 10.87 -11.03
CA SER A 713 8.42 9.52 -11.05
C SER A 713 7.86 8.62 -12.16
N CYS A 714 6.77 9.03 -12.84
CA CYS A 714 6.20 8.25 -13.92
C CYS A 714 7.02 8.45 -15.19
N GLN A 715 7.75 7.42 -15.61
CA GLN A 715 8.58 7.43 -16.83
C GLN A 715 7.79 7.66 -18.12
N HIS A 716 6.47 7.49 -18.06
CA HIS A 716 5.55 7.71 -19.18
C HIS A 716 4.76 9.01 -19.08
N SER A 717 5.07 9.85 -18.08
CA SER A 717 4.39 11.11 -17.82
C SER A 717 4.56 12.10 -18.97
N LEU A 718 3.67 13.09 -19.02
CA LEU A 718 3.79 14.23 -19.92
C LEU A 718 5.11 14.98 -19.70
N ASN A 719 5.57 15.10 -18.45
CA ASN A 719 6.83 15.77 -18.13
C ASN A 719 8.05 14.98 -18.63
N SER A 720 7.97 13.65 -18.69
CA SER A 720 9.09 12.81 -19.14
C SER A 720 9.11 12.60 -20.66
N LEU A 721 7.96 12.59 -21.33
CA LEU A 721 7.85 12.24 -22.75
C LEU A 721 7.29 13.37 -23.64
N GLY A 722 6.90 14.50 -23.05
CA GLY A 722 6.40 15.67 -23.77
C GLY A 722 7.52 16.43 -24.48
N ILE A 723 7.31 16.73 -25.76
CA ILE A 723 8.29 17.38 -26.62
C ILE A 723 7.93 18.86 -26.81
N GLY A 724 6.72 19.17 -27.27
CA GLY A 724 6.34 20.55 -27.55
C GLY A 724 4.88 20.69 -27.93
N GLN A 725 4.41 21.93 -28.09
CA GLN A 725 3.02 22.22 -28.42
C GLN A 725 2.64 21.59 -29.77
N CYS A 726 1.41 21.07 -29.86
CA CYS A 726 0.88 20.51 -31.08
C CYS A 726 0.59 21.62 -32.11
N VAL A 727 1.01 21.41 -33.35
CA VAL A 727 0.81 22.35 -34.45
C VAL A 727 -0.64 22.46 -34.94
N GLU A 728 -1.48 21.47 -34.63
CA GLU A 728 -2.89 21.41 -35.11
C GLU A 728 -3.92 21.74 -34.02
N CYS A 729 -3.54 21.83 -32.74
CA CYS A 729 -4.48 22.20 -31.69
C CYS A 729 -3.84 22.94 -30.52
N ASP A 730 -4.49 23.99 -30.07
CA ASP A 730 -3.95 24.94 -29.08
C ASP A 730 -3.65 24.31 -27.71
N THR A 731 -4.36 23.24 -27.35
CA THR A 731 -4.28 22.60 -26.02
C THR A 731 -3.50 21.28 -26.00
N GLY A 732 -2.96 20.85 -27.15
CA GLY A 732 -2.28 19.56 -27.30
C GLY A 732 -0.77 19.66 -27.15
N VAL A 733 -0.15 18.59 -26.65
CA VAL A 733 1.30 18.42 -26.58
C VAL A 733 1.66 17.16 -27.36
N LEU A 734 2.73 17.23 -28.16
CA LEU A 734 3.32 16.10 -28.84
C LEU A 734 4.12 15.27 -27.84
N VAL A 735 3.75 13.99 -27.70
CA VAL A 735 4.36 13.06 -26.75
C VAL A 735 5.02 11.91 -27.50
N LEU A 736 6.26 11.58 -27.14
CA LEU A 736 6.99 10.45 -27.71
C LEU A 736 6.27 9.13 -27.39
N ASP A 737 6.10 8.26 -28.39
CA ASP A 737 5.58 6.90 -28.19
C ASP A 737 6.76 5.92 -28.00
N PRO A 738 7.06 5.48 -26.76
CA PRO A 738 8.22 4.62 -26.47
C PRO A 738 8.05 3.19 -26.99
N THR A 739 6.88 2.85 -27.56
CA THR A 739 6.57 1.52 -28.10
C THR A 739 6.71 1.44 -29.61
N SER A 740 6.93 2.57 -30.27
CA SER A 740 6.94 2.69 -31.72
C SER A 740 8.25 2.23 -32.39
N GLY A 741 9.31 1.99 -31.61
CA GLY A 741 10.58 1.48 -32.13
C GLY A 741 10.41 0.14 -32.88
N PRO A 742 11.04 -0.05 -34.04
CA PRO A 742 12.07 0.80 -34.67
C PRO A 742 11.52 1.93 -35.57
N LYS A 743 10.20 2.05 -35.72
CA LYS A 743 9.53 3.10 -36.52
C LYS A 743 9.03 4.21 -35.61
N TRP A 744 9.98 4.92 -35.00
CA TRP A 744 9.75 5.91 -33.96
C TRP A 744 8.73 6.97 -34.38
N ARG A 745 7.84 7.31 -33.45
CA ARG A 745 6.79 8.31 -33.66
C ARG A 745 6.46 9.07 -32.39
N MET A 746 5.85 10.23 -32.58
CA MET A 746 5.22 11.02 -31.51
C MET A 746 3.76 11.26 -31.90
N ALA A 747 2.89 11.40 -30.91
CA ALA A 747 1.48 11.67 -31.13
C ALA A 747 1.00 12.80 -30.23
N CYS A 748 0.05 13.60 -30.72
CA CYS A 748 -0.62 14.58 -29.88
C CYS A 748 -1.50 13.86 -28.86
N ASN A 749 -1.42 14.28 -27.59
CA ASN A 749 -2.26 13.72 -26.53
C ASN A 749 -3.75 14.14 -26.68
N LYS A 750 -4.06 15.25 -27.36
CA LYS A 750 -5.45 15.75 -27.57
C LYS A 750 -6.06 15.41 -28.94
N CYS A 751 -5.44 15.81 -30.04
CA CYS A 751 -5.98 15.65 -31.40
C CYS A 751 -5.32 14.48 -32.16
N ASN A 752 -5.80 14.10 -33.35
CA ASN A 752 -5.37 12.87 -34.05
C ASN A 752 -3.99 12.93 -34.76
N VAL A 753 -3.15 13.93 -34.46
CA VAL A 753 -1.82 14.07 -35.06
C VAL A 753 -0.87 12.96 -34.61
N VAL A 754 -0.20 12.33 -35.57
CA VAL A 754 0.90 11.37 -35.38
C VAL A 754 2.02 11.72 -36.36
N VAL A 755 3.25 11.86 -35.88
CA VAL A 755 4.43 12.19 -36.68
C VAL A 755 5.43 11.05 -36.58
N HIS A 756 5.92 10.55 -37.73
CA HIS A 756 6.95 9.52 -37.82
C HIS A 756 8.32 10.17 -38.09
N PHE A 757 9.38 9.66 -37.46
CA PHE A 757 10.73 10.23 -37.57
C PHE A 757 11.85 9.24 -37.24
N PHE A 758 13.09 9.61 -37.57
CA PHE A 758 14.35 8.88 -37.35
C PHE A 758 14.32 7.41 -37.81
N GLU A 759 14.20 7.20 -39.13
CA GLU A 759 14.37 5.87 -39.71
C GLU A 759 15.73 5.28 -39.33
N HIS A 760 15.75 4.00 -38.95
CA HIS A 760 16.94 3.26 -38.50
C HIS A 760 17.50 3.64 -37.11
N ALA A 761 16.86 4.55 -36.37
CA ALA A 761 17.23 4.81 -34.98
C ALA A 761 16.97 3.58 -34.09
N HIS A 762 17.97 3.23 -33.29
CA HIS A 762 17.91 2.12 -32.34
C HIS A 762 17.15 2.52 -31.07
N ARG A 763 17.34 3.75 -30.58
CA ARG A 763 16.66 4.29 -29.40
C ARG A 763 16.38 5.78 -29.59
N VAL A 764 15.22 6.23 -29.11
CA VAL A 764 14.85 7.65 -29.07
C VAL A 764 14.36 7.99 -27.67
N GLN A 765 14.80 9.11 -27.10
CA GLN A 765 14.45 9.59 -25.77
C GLN A 765 14.28 11.11 -25.78
N VAL A 766 13.36 11.64 -24.96
CA VAL A 766 13.24 13.09 -24.74
C VAL A 766 14.31 13.52 -23.74
N ALA A 767 15.04 14.58 -24.06
CA ALA A 767 16.09 15.16 -23.22
C ALA A 767 15.50 16.20 -22.23
N LEU A 768 16.29 16.56 -21.22
CA LEU A 768 15.93 17.58 -20.24
C LEU A 768 16.15 19.02 -20.75
N GLU A 769 16.94 19.17 -21.81
CA GLU A 769 17.23 20.45 -22.45
C GLU A 769 16.10 20.85 -23.40
N SER A 770 15.82 22.14 -23.52
CA SER A 770 14.84 22.71 -24.43
C SER A 770 15.50 23.60 -25.49
N CYS A 771 14.84 23.77 -26.63
CA CYS A 771 15.28 24.65 -27.69
C CYS A 771 15.08 26.12 -27.31
N ASP A 772 16.13 26.94 -27.32
CA ASP A 772 16.08 28.37 -26.96
C ASP A 772 15.16 29.22 -27.86
N ALA A 773 14.77 28.72 -29.03
CA ALA A 773 13.92 29.46 -29.98
C ALA A 773 12.42 29.14 -29.86
N CYS A 774 12.06 27.95 -29.39
CA CYS A 774 10.66 27.49 -29.37
C CYS A 774 10.25 26.72 -28.12
N ASP A 775 11.12 26.65 -27.10
CA ASP A 775 10.92 25.97 -25.82
C ASP A 775 10.59 24.47 -25.90
N ALA A 776 10.66 23.86 -27.09
CA ALA A 776 10.44 22.42 -27.24
C ALA A 776 11.59 21.61 -26.64
N SER A 777 11.28 20.54 -25.90
CA SER A 777 12.25 19.59 -25.37
C SER A 777 13.05 18.96 -26.53
N LEU A 778 14.36 18.91 -26.38
CA LEU A 778 15.24 18.25 -27.34
C LEU A 778 15.03 16.72 -27.29
N VAL A 779 15.35 16.03 -28.39
CA VAL A 779 15.19 14.57 -28.50
C VAL A 779 16.56 13.94 -28.76
N ALA A 780 17.00 13.07 -27.85
CA ALA A 780 18.21 12.27 -28.01
C ALA A 780 17.93 11.03 -28.86
N VAL A 781 18.74 10.81 -29.90
CA VAL A 781 18.56 9.72 -30.87
C VAL A 781 19.83 8.89 -30.94
N ASP A 782 19.72 7.62 -30.57
CA ASP A 782 20.80 6.64 -30.71
C ASP A 782 20.57 5.79 -31.96
N PHE A 783 21.52 5.80 -32.89
CA PHE A 783 21.56 4.87 -34.02
C PHE A 783 22.41 3.65 -33.68
N ASN A 784 22.06 2.48 -34.22
CA ASN A 784 22.92 1.30 -34.11
C ASN A 784 24.21 1.57 -34.90
N LYS A 785 25.38 1.19 -34.37
CA LYS A 785 26.69 1.39 -35.02
C LYS A 785 26.74 0.90 -36.46
N THR A 786 26.04 -0.18 -36.80
CA THR A 786 26.04 -0.78 -38.16
C THR A 786 25.04 -0.12 -39.12
N ARG A 787 24.17 0.76 -38.62
CA ARG A 787 23.12 1.45 -39.38
C ARG A 787 23.11 2.95 -39.08
N THR A 788 24.22 3.45 -38.57
CA THR A 788 24.42 4.87 -38.33
C THR A 788 24.41 5.60 -39.68
N PRO A 789 23.77 6.77 -39.79
CA PRO A 789 23.84 7.58 -41.00
C PRO A 789 25.23 8.23 -41.20
N LEU A 790 26.19 8.01 -40.29
CA LEU A 790 27.53 8.60 -40.29
C LEU A 790 28.59 7.66 -40.92
N PRO A 791 29.53 8.15 -41.75
CA PRO A 791 30.61 7.34 -42.33
C PRO A 791 31.59 6.73 -41.31
N ASP A 792 32.16 5.56 -41.62
CA ASP A 792 33.22 4.90 -40.84
C ASP A 792 34.47 5.80 -40.71
N GLY A 793 35.14 5.78 -39.55
CA GLY A 793 36.29 6.65 -39.25
C GLY A 793 35.97 8.12 -38.95
N LEU A 794 34.73 8.57 -39.15
CA LEU A 794 34.34 9.95 -38.82
C LEU A 794 34.41 10.22 -37.31
N SER A 795 34.04 9.24 -36.48
CA SER A 795 34.01 9.40 -35.03
C SER A 795 35.39 9.63 -34.40
N ALA A 796 36.41 8.87 -34.79
CA ALA A 796 37.78 9.08 -34.31
C ALA A 796 38.34 10.42 -34.74
N ARG A 797 38.08 10.85 -35.99
CA ARG A 797 38.57 12.13 -36.52
C ARG A 797 37.89 13.34 -35.89
N LEU A 798 36.57 13.27 -35.66
CA LEU A 798 35.85 14.31 -34.92
C LEU A 798 36.42 14.45 -33.51
N CYS A 799 36.65 13.32 -32.83
CA CYS A 799 37.22 13.33 -31.48
C CYS A 799 38.65 13.88 -31.47
N GLN A 800 39.51 13.50 -32.42
CA GLN A 800 40.88 13.99 -32.52
C GLN A 800 40.92 15.49 -32.83
N ALA A 801 40.06 15.99 -33.71
CA ALA A 801 39.96 17.41 -34.02
C ALA A 801 39.47 18.20 -32.79
N ALA A 802 38.50 17.67 -32.05
CA ALA A 802 38.02 18.26 -30.80
C ALA A 802 39.10 18.28 -29.72
N LEU A 803 39.85 17.18 -29.56
CA LEU A 803 40.97 17.12 -28.61
C LEU A 803 42.07 18.10 -28.99
N SER A 804 42.40 18.22 -30.28
CA SER A 804 43.40 19.17 -30.77
C SER A 804 43.00 20.61 -30.46
N GLN A 805 41.72 20.97 -30.63
CA GLN A 805 41.23 22.28 -30.21
C GLN A 805 41.24 22.45 -28.69
N LEU A 806 40.86 21.42 -27.92
CA LEU A 806 40.88 21.46 -26.46
C LEU A 806 42.31 21.70 -25.91
N LEU A 807 43.31 21.05 -26.49
CA LEU A 807 44.71 21.22 -26.07
C LEU A 807 45.29 22.61 -26.39
N GLN A 808 44.61 23.40 -27.25
CA GLN A 808 44.96 24.80 -27.52
C GLN A 808 44.28 25.78 -26.55
N ASN A 809 43.26 25.34 -25.80
CA ASN A 809 42.58 26.17 -24.80
C ASN A 809 43.43 26.31 -23.53
N ASP A 810 43.30 27.45 -22.85
CA ASP A 810 43.83 27.59 -21.50
C ASP A 810 42.99 26.74 -20.53
N LEU A 811 43.61 25.69 -20.00
CA LEU A 811 43.00 24.78 -19.03
C LEU A 811 43.25 25.22 -17.57
N SER A 812 43.97 26.33 -17.35
CA SER A 812 44.21 26.88 -16.01
C SER A 812 42.95 27.14 -15.16
N PRO A 813 41.80 27.55 -15.72
CA PRO A 813 40.59 27.78 -14.92
C PRO A 813 39.99 26.50 -14.35
N PHE A 814 40.28 25.36 -14.98
CA PHE A 814 39.78 24.06 -14.55
C PHE A 814 40.72 23.37 -13.58
N GLN A 815 41.80 24.04 -13.15
CA GLN A 815 42.70 23.46 -12.17
C GLN A 815 41.98 23.28 -10.82
N CYS A 816 42.12 22.08 -10.25
CA CYS A 816 41.62 21.80 -8.91
C CYS A 816 42.43 22.64 -7.90
N PRO A 817 41.80 23.23 -6.87
CA PRO A 817 42.51 23.90 -5.80
C PRO A 817 43.55 22.97 -5.17
N ALA A 818 44.76 23.46 -4.90
CA ALA A 818 45.75 22.68 -4.17
C ALA A 818 45.22 22.42 -2.75
N GLU A 819 44.98 21.16 -2.40
CA GLU A 819 44.63 20.80 -1.02
C GLU A 819 45.78 21.19 -0.08
N ALA A 820 45.42 21.91 0.99
CA ALA A 820 46.34 22.45 1.98
C ALA A 820 46.83 21.35 2.93
N GLU A 821 47.66 20.41 2.44
CA GLU A 821 48.37 19.46 3.31
C GLU A 821 49.57 18.78 2.62
N VAL A 822 50.45 19.54 1.96
CA VAL A 822 51.81 19.07 1.61
C VAL A 822 52.79 20.22 1.76
N LYS A 823 53.79 20.09 2.65
CA LYS A 823 54.90 21.06 2.75
C LYS A 823 55.91 20.85 1.60
N PRO A 824 56.57 21.94 1.15
CA PRO A 824 57.29 21.96 -0.11
C PRO A 824 58.71 21.47 0.08
N GLU A 825 59.10 20.40 -0.59
CA GLU A 825 60.50 20.22 -0.98
C GLU A 825 60.55 19.46 -2.32
N GLU A 826 60.89 20.26 -3.33
CA GLU A 826 61.44 19.93 -4.65
C GLU A 826 60.95 18.66 -5.34
N GLU A 827 59.84 18.75 -6.08
CA GLU A 827 59.78 18.45 -7.53
C GLU A 827 58.38 18.75 -8.11
N GLN A 828 58.33 19.01 -9.42
CA GLN A 828 57.38 19.88 -10.16
C GLN A 828 55.86 19.72 -9.86
N LYS A 829 55.18 20.87 -9.72
CA LYS A 829 53.73 21.03 -9.50
C LYS A 829 52.88 20.23 -10.51
N ALA A 830 52.32 19.09 -10.10
CA ALA A 830 51.31 18.38 -10.88
C ALA A 830 49.98 19.16 -10.88
N VAL A 831 49.49 19.48 -12.08
CA VAL A 831 48.25 20.22 -12.28
C VAL A 831 47.09 19.24 -12.47
N PHE A 832 46.17 19.20 -11.51
CA PHE A 832 44.94 18.40 -11.61
C PHE A 832 43.84 19.24 -12.22
N LEU A 833 43.07 18.69 -13.16
CA LEU A 833 41.93 19.37 -13.75
C LEU A 833 40.61 18.78 -13.24
N GLN A 834 39.61 19.63 -13.08
CA GLN A 834 38.24 19.26 -12.77
C GLN A 834 37.67 18.42 -13.91
N SER A 835 37.65 17.09 -13.72
CA SER A 835 37.28 16.13 -14.75
C SER A 835 35.95 16.48 -15.42
N GLU A 836 34.91 16.79 -14.66
CA GLU A 836 33.59 17.08 -15.22
C GLU A 836 33.59 18.36 -16.08
N ALA A 837 34.31 19.40 -15.65
CA ALA A 837 34.38 20.66 -16.38
C ALA A 837 35.17 20.53 -17.69
N VAL A 838 36.28 19.79 -17.66
CA VAL A 838 37.08 19.50 -18.87
C VAL A 838 36.32 18.58 -19.82
N GLN A 839 35.55 17.62 -19.31
CA GLN A 839 34.68 16.77 -20.13
C GLN A 839 33.61 17.59 -20.84
N ARG A 840 32.95 18.52 -20.15
CA ARG A 840 31.99 19.45 -20.76
C ARG A 840 32.67 20.32 -21.81
N LEU A 841 33.87 20.85 -21.54
CA LEU A 841 34.61 21.63 -22.51
C LEU A 841 34.99 20.81 -23.75
N PHE A 842 35.44 19.55 -23.58
CA PHE A 842 35.71 18.64 -24.69
C PHE A 842 34.46 18.36 -25.52
N LEU A 843 33.33 18.09 -24.88
CA LEU A 843 32.05 17.86 -25.57
C LEU A 843 31.61 19.10 -26.34
N ASN A 844 31.78 20.30 -25.78
CA ASN A 844 31.53 21.55 -26.49
C ASN A 844 32.44 21.68 -27.71
N LYS A 845 33.74 21.39 -27.58
CA LYS A 845 34.66 21.37 -28.73
C LYS A 845 34.28 20.33 -29.78
N LEU A 846 33.81 19.16 -29.35
CA LEU A 846 33.33 18.12 -30.25
C LEU A 846 32.09 18.58 -31.02
N ILE A 847 31.16 19.25 -30.35
CA ILE A 847 29.98 19.87 -30.96
C ILE A 847 30.41 20.97 -31.93
N ASP A 848 31.31 21.87 -31.54
CA ASP A 848 31.81 22.95 -32.40
C ASP A 848 32.45 22.40 -33.68
N VAL A 849 33.33 21.39 -33.54
CA VAL A 849 33.96 20.70 -34.67
C VAL A 849 32.90 20.03 -35.55
N ALA A 850 31.94 19.31 -34.95
CA ALA A 850 30.87 18.66 -35.69
C ALA A 850 29.98 19.66 -36.44
N LEU A 851 29.65 20.80 -35.83
CA LEU A 851 28.90 21.89 -36.44
C LEU A 851 29.68 22.57 -37.57
N ALA A 852 30.99 22.78 -37.39
CA ALA A 852 31.85 23.33 -38.43
C ALA A 852 31.94 22.37 -39.64
N TRP A 853 32.13 21.07 -39.41
CA TRP A 853 32.19 20.05 -40.45
C TRP A 853 30.83 19.78 -41.09
N HIS A 854 29.73 20.04 -40.38
CA HIS A 854 28.39 20.01 -40.95
C HIS A 854 28.21 21.10 -42.01
N ARG A 855 28.76 22.30 -41.80
CA ARG A 855 28.69 23.41 -42.77
C ARG A 855 29.56 23.18 -44.00
N ASN A 856 30.67 22.45 -43.88
CA ASN A 856 31.58 22.08 -44.97
C ASN A 856 32.09 20.64 -44.76
N PHE A 857 31.36 19.66 -45.29
CA PHE A 857 31.66 18.24 -45.08
C PHE A 857 32.91 17.80 -45.85
N LEU A 858 34.00 17.54 -45.14
CA LEU A 858 35.20 16.92 -45.70
C LEU A 858 34.93 15.41 -45.90
N LYS A 859 34.84 14.95 -47.16
CA LYS A 859 34.76 13.52 -47.46
C LYS A 859 36.03 12.81 -46.95
N PRO A 860 35.93 11.84 -46.04
CA PRO A 860 37.10 11.07 -45.63
C PRO A 860 37.59 10.20 -46.81
N PRO A 861 38.92 10.04 -46.99
CA PRO A 861 39.46 9.04 -47.90
C PRO A 861 39.00 7.63 -47.47
N PRO A 862 38.90 6.69 -48.42
CA PRO A 862 38.43 5.34 -48.15
C PRO A 862 39.29 4.67 -47.06
N SER A 863 38.64 4.08 -46.07
CA SER A 863 39.33 3.30 -45.04
C SER A 863 39.95 2.05 -45.66
N SER A 864 41.24 1.88 -45.44
CA SER A 864 41.96 0.64 -45.67
C SER A 864 41.46 -0.47 -44.71
N GLN A 865 41.72 -1.74 -45.04
CA GLN A 865 41.12 -2.95 -44.45
C GLN A 865 41.35 -3.03 -42.92
N PHE A 866 40.43 -2.48 -42.13
CA PHE A 866 40.46 -2.67 -40.68
C PHE A 866 40.18 -4.13 -40.32
N HIS A 867 41.10 -4.74 -39.55
CA HIS A 867 40.91 -6.07 -38.99
C HIS A 867 39.67 -6.10 -38.10
N ARG A 868 38.72 -6.99 -38.44
CA ARG A 868 37.48 -7.12 -37.67
C ARG A 868 37.78 -7.80 -36.34
N SER A 869 37.31 -7.22 -35.25
CA SER A 869 37.43 -7.83 -33.92
C SER A 869 36.07 -8.14 -33.31
N SER A 870 36.04 -9.13 -32.43
CA SER A 870 34.84 -9.54 -31.69
C SER A 870 35.24 -9.95 -30.29
N VAL A 871 34.49 -9.47 -29.29
CA VAL A 871 34.80 -9.71 -27.88
C VAL A 871 33.56 -10.17 -27.14
N HIS A 872 33.72 -11.17 -26.29
CA HIS A 872 32.70 -11.58 -25.34
C HIS A 872 33.31 -11.74 -23.96
N ALA A 873 32.60 -11.26 -22.95
CA ALA A 873 33.07 -11.28 -21.58
C ALA A 873 31.90 -11.59 -20.64
N ILE A 874 32.10 -12.49 -19.68
CA ILE A 874 31.11 -12.83 -18.66
C ILE A 874 31.70 -12.77 -17.26
N ARG A 875 30.91 -12.25 -16.31
CA ARG A 875 31.16 -12.44 -14.89
C ARG A 875 30.64 -13.81 -14.51
N ASN A 876 31.54 -14.79 -14.40
CA ASN A 876 31.17 -16.15 -14.04
C ASN A 876 31.02 -16.29 -12.51
N THR A 877 31.84 -17.11 -11.84
CA THR A 877 31.65 -17.37 -10.39
C THR A 877 32.22 -16.28 -9.48
N ARG A 878 33.02 -15.34 -10.03
CA ARG A 878 33.54 -14.18 -9.30
C ARG A 878 32.44 -13.19 -8.91
N ARG A 879 32.64 -12.49 -7.79
CA ARG A 879 31.69 -11.48 -7.26
C ARG A 879 31.52 -10.28 -8.19
N LYS A 880 32.58 -9.87 -8.91
CA LYS A 880 32.62 -8.71 -9.81
C LYS A 880 33.32 -9.09 -11.13
N MET A 881 32.88 -8.48 -12.23
CA MET A 881 33.64 -8.44 -13.50
C MET A 881 34.78 -7.43 -13.37
N GLU A 882 35.97 -7.93 -13.07
CA GLU A 882 37.16 -7.10 -12.84
C GLU A 882 37.92 -6.83 -14.14
N ASP A 883 37.84 -7.76 -15.11
CA ASP A 883 38.51 -7.68 -16.40
C ASP A 883 38.04 -6.49 -17.23
N LYS A 884 38.94 -5.98 -18.07
CA LYS A 884 38.68 -4.94 -19.06
C LYS A 884 39.32 -5.32 -20.39
N HIS A 885 38.83 -4.73 -21.47
CA HIS A 885 39.40 -4.93 -22.79
C HIS A 885 39.28 -3.65 -23.61
N ILE A 886 40.13 -3.55 -24.63
CA ILE A 886 40.19 -2.42 -25.55
C ILE A 886 40.49 -2.88 -26.98
N ALA A 887 39.75 -2.34 -27.95
CA ALA A 887 39.95 -2.58 -29.37
C ALA A 887 39.94 -1.24 -30.12
N LEU A 888 41.08 -0.88 -30.71
CA LEU A 888 41.31 0.37 -31.42
C LEU A 888 41.83 0.05 -32.83
N ALA A 889 40.90 -0.17 -33.76
CA ALA A 889 41.24 -0.36 -35.16
C ALA A 889 41.83 0.92 -35.81
N GLU A 890 41.44 2.10 -35.30
CA GLU A 890 41.79 3.42 -35.83
C GLU A 890 42.88 4.10 -34.97
N PHE A 891 43.92 3.36 -34.57
CA PHE A 891 44.90 3.82 -33.58
C PHE A 891 45.57 5.14 -34.00
N ASN A 892 46.10 5.20 -35.22
CA ASN A 892 46.74 6.42 -35.73
C ASN A 892 45.79 7.62 -35.78
N GLN A 893 44.55 7.42 -36.23
CA GLN A 893 43.59 8.50 -36.37
C GLN A 893 43.17 9.08 -35.02
N LEU A 894 43.08 8.24 -33.99
CA LEU A 894 42.77 8.67 -32.62
C LEU A 894 43.90 9.51 -32.01
N PHE A 895 45.16 9.14 -32.29
CA PHE A 895 46.34 9.78 -31.72
C PHE A 895 47.00 10.83 -32.63
N GLY A 896 46.46 11.06 -33.82
CA GLY A 896 46.99 12.04 -34.78
C GLY A 896 48.34 11.66 -35.37
N ILE A 897 48.69 10.37 -35.41
CA ILE A 897 49.97 9.88 -35.95
C ILE A 897 49.90 9.87 -37.49
N GLN A 898 50.82 10.58 -38.14
CA GLN A 898 50.85 10.79 -39.60
C GLN A 898 52.16 10.31 -40.24
N ASP A 899 52.59 9.08 -39.92
CA ASP A 899 53.82 8.47 -40.47
C ASP A 899 53.56 7.53 -41.66
N GLY A 900 52.31 7.43 -42.13
CA GLY A 900 51.93 6.60 -43.27
C GLY A 900 51.79 5.11 -42.98
N VAL A 901 52.02 4.66 -41.73
CA VAL A 901 51.88 3.25 -41.32
C VAL A 901 50.58 3.08 -40.55
N GLU A 902 49.67 2.24 -41.06
CA GLU A 902 48.43 1.95 -40.34
C GLU A 902 48.66 1.00 -39.17
N ARG A 903 48.08 1.34 -38.01
CA ARG A 903 48.18 0.55 -36.78
C ARG A 903 46.82 0.26 -36.18
N ALA A 904 46.69 -0.93 -35.62
CA ALA A 904 45.55 -1.35 -34.81
C ALA A 904 46.02 -1.93 -33.47
N TYR A 905 45.37 -1.53 -32.38
CA TYR A 905 45.74 -1.93 -31.01
C TYR A 905 44.61 -2.69 -30.33
N TYR A 906 44.92 -3.82 -29.71
CA TYR A 906 43.98 -4.67 -29.00
C TYR A 906 44.58 -5.10 -27.66
N ALA A 907 43.81 -5.08 -26.57
CA ALA A 907 44.30 -5.59 -25.29
C ALA A 907 43.19 -6.15 -24.40
N VAL A 908 43.57 -7.11 -23.56
CA VAL A 908 42.76 -7.71 -22.49
C VAL A 908 43.53 -7.56 -21.18
N PHE A 909 42.84 -7.11 -20.13
CA PHE A 909 43.38 -6.89 -18.80
C PHE A 909 42.54 -7.70 -17.82
N ASP A 910 43.17 -8.67 -17.16
CA ASP A 910 42.54 -9.46 -16.11
C ASP A 910 42.81 -8.79 -14.75
N GLY A 911 41.74 -8.51 -14.02
CA GLY A 911 41.77 -7.69 -12.81
C GLY A 911 41.66 -8.54 -11.54
N HIS A 912 42.43 -8.20 -10.52
CA HIS A 912 42.35 -8.85 -9.21
C HIS A 912 42.36 -7.84 -8.06
N GLY A 913 41.62 -8.17 -6.99
CA GLY A 913 41.50 -7.31 -5.81
C GLY A 913 40.66 -6.04 -6.06
N GLY A 914 40.00 -5.93 -7.22
CA GLY A 914 39.25 -4.75 -7.63
C GLY A 914 39.40 -4.46 -9.11
N VAL A 915 38.60 -3.51 -9.62
CA VAL A 915 38.55 -3.20 -11.06
C VAL A 915 39.50 -2.06 -11.46
N ASP A 916 40.05 -1.35 -10.50
CA ASP A 916 40.65 -0.03 -10.72
C ASP A 916 41.94 -0.11 -11.54
N ALA A 917 42.79 -1.10 -11.29
CA ALA A 917 44.01 -1.35 -12.06
C ALA A 917 43.70 -1.70 -13.53
N ALA A 918 42.77 -2.64 -13.76
CA ALA A 918 42.34 -3.04 -15.10
C ALA A 918 41.68 -1.88 -15.86
N VAL A 919 40.85 -1.08 -15.19
CA VAL A 919 40.25 0.14 -15.77
C VAL A 919 41.35 1.14 -16.11
N TYR A 920 42.32 1.35 -15.23
CA TYR A 920 43.42 2.28 -15.45
C TYR A 920 44.30 1.85 -16.62
N ALA A 921 44.68 0.58 -16.70
CA ALA A 921 45.50 0.03 -17.78
C ALA A 921 44.77 0.11 -19.14
N ALA A 922 43.49 -0.30 -19.19
CA ALA A 922 42.65 -0.17 -20.39
C ALA A 922 42.50 1.27 -20.88
N THR A 923 42.68 2.23 -19.97
CA THR A 923 42.54 3.65 -20.24
C THR A 923 43.86 4.32 -20.65
N HIS A 924 45.00 3.90 -20.10
CA HIS A 924 46.25 4.65 -20.20
C HIS A 924 47.36 3.94 -20.98
N LEU A 925 47.35 2.61 -21.11
CA LEU A 925 48.49 1.89 -21.68
C LEU A 925 48.73 2.25 -23.15
N HIS A 926 47.68 2.24 -23.95
CA HIS A 926 47.72 2.56 -25.37
C HIS A 926 48.01 4.06 -25.63
N VAL A 927 47.61 4.94 -24.71
CA VAL A 927 47.98 6.36 -24.67
C VAL A 927 49.47 6.54 -24.38
N ALA A 928 49.99 5.81 -23.39
CA ALA A 928 51.41 5.85 -23.06
C ALA A 928 52.25 5.32 -24.22
N LEU A 929 51.77 4.27 -24.89
CA LEU A 929 52.38 3.70 -26.08
C LEU A 929 52.41 4.71 -27.24
N SER A 930 51.30 5.39 -27.53
CA SER A 930 51.23 6.36 -28.64
C SER A 930 52.16 7.55 -28.48
N LYS A 931 52.66 7.79 -27.26
CA LYS A 931 53.60 8.89 -26.93
C LYS A 931 55.06 8.44 -26.88
N GLN A 932 55.37 7.16 -27.08
CA GLN A 932 56.76 6.69 -27.08
C GLN A 932 57.44 7.08 -28.40
N GLU A 933 58.60 7.73 -28.30
CA GLU A 933 59.41 8.09 -29.47
C GLU A 933 59.86 6.86 -30.25
N THR A 934 60.11 5.75 -29.54
CA THR A 934 60.54 4.48 -30.16
C THR A 934 59.41 3.71 -30.83
N LEU A 935 58.15 4.14 -30.76
CA LEU A 935 57.04 3.40 -31.39
C LEU A 935 57.24 3.17 -32.90
N GLN A 936 57.96 4.07 -33.57
CA GLN A 936 58.23 3.97 -35.01
C GLN A 936 59.46 3.12 -35.35
N SER A 937 60.39 2.95 -34.41
CA SER A 937 61.72 2.35 -34.66
C SER A 937 61.95 1.03 -33.92
N ASP A 938 61.39 0.90 -32.72
CA ASP A 938 61.50 -0.26 -31.82
C ASP A 938 60.23 -0.38 -30.97
N THR A 939 59.27 -1.13 -31.52
CA THR A 939 57.96 -1.39 -30.92
C THR A 939 58.08 -2.15 -29.59
N ASP A 940 59.06 -3.05 -29.46
CA ASP A 940 59.28 -3.83 -28.25
C ASP A 940 59.69 -2.91 -27.09
N THR A 941 60.67 -2.02 -27.33
CA THR A 941 61.08 -1.02 -26.33
C THR A 941 59.95 -0.03 -26.03
N ALA A 942 59.15 0.35 -27.03
CA ALA A 942 57.99 1.21 -26.83
C ALA A 942 56.95 0.56 -25.89
N PHE A 943 56.64 -0.72 -26.08
CA PHE A 943 55.71 -1.45 -25.22
C PHE A 943 56.24 -1.61 -23.79
N LYS A 944 57.49 -2.05 -23.63
CA LYS A 944 58.09 -2.20 -22.30
C LYS A 944 58.08 -0.89 -21.52
N THR A 945 58.42 0.21 -22.19
CA THR A 945 58.38 1.55 -21.59
C THR A 945 56.95 1.99 -21.27
N ALA A 946 55.99 1.72 -22.14
CA ALA A 946 54.59 2.04 -21.92
C ALA A 946 53.97 1.28 -20.74
N PHE A 947 54.25 -0.03 -20.59
CA PHE A 947 53.81 -0.82 -19.44
C PHE A 947 54.41 -0.29 -18.14
N LYS A 948 55.73 -0.06 -18.12
CA LYS A 948 56.43 0.48 -16.95
C LYS A 948 55.96 1.87 -16.56
N HIS A 949 55.74 2.73 -17.55
CA HIS A 949 55.17 4.05 -17.33
C HIS A 949 53.76 3.95 -16.75
N THR A 950 52.93 3.08 -17.30
CA THR A 950 51.55 2.88 -16.84
C THR A 950 51.50 2.31 -15.42
N ASP A 951 52.37 1.37 -15.05
CA ASP A 951 52.49 0.88 -13.67
C ASP A 951 52.89 2.00 -12.72
N ASN A 952 53.95 2.75 -13.05
CA ASN A 952 54.41 3.88 -12.25
C ASN A 952 53.33 4.96 -12.08
N MET A 953 52.55 5.20 -13.13
CA MET A 953 51.35 5.99 -13.02
C MET A 953 50.38 5.31 -12.03
N PHE A 954 49.84 4.13 -12.31
CA PHE A 954 48.81 3.54 -11.45
C PHE A 954 49.19 3.48 -9.96
N ARG A 955 50.45 3.16 -9.63
CA ARG A 955 51.00 3.15 -8.27
C ARG A 955 50.71 4.42 -7.49
N GLY A 956 51.01 5.59 -8.05
CA GLY A 956 50.74 6.80 -7.29
C GLY A 956 49.27 7.23 -7.34
N LYS A 957 48.38 6.54 -8.08
CA LYS A 957 46.92 6.81 -8.07
C LYS A 957 46.39 6.07 -6.87
N ALA A 958 46.74 4.80 -6.83
CA ALA A 958 46.49 3.94 -5.72
C ALA A 958 47.03 4.49 -4.39
N ASN A 959 48.24 5.06 -4.36
CA ASN A 959 48.74 5.65 -3.12
C ASN A 959 47.91 6.86 -2.65
N ARG A 960 47.46 7.72 -3.57
CA ARG A 960 46.63 8.89 -3.23
C ARG A 960 45.22 8.49 -2.81
N GLU A 961 44.62 7.59 -3.56
CA GLU A 961 43.21 7.18 -3.41
C GLU A 961 43.05 5.92 -2.55
N ARG A 962 44.14 5.43 -1.96
CA ARG A 962 44.22 4.20 -1.14
C ARG A 962 43.62 2.97 -1.84
N LEU A 963 43.80 2.86 -3.15
CA LEU A 963 43.32 1.74 -3.95
C LEU A 963 44.20 0.50 -3.73
N ARG A 964 43.58 -0.68 -3.72
CA ARG A 964 44.24 -1.96 -3.45
C ARG A 964 43.82 -3.02 -4.47
N SER A 965 44.12 -2.78 -5.73
CA SER A 965 43.83 -3.69 -6.86
C SER A 965 45.07 -3.86 -7.75
N GLY A 966 45.14 -4.96 -8.49
CA GLY A 966 46.14 -5.20 -9.52
C GLY A 966 45.54 -5.75 -10.81
N THR A 967 46.33 -5.82 -11.88
CA THR A 967 45.89 -6.40 -13.15
C THR A 967 47.04 -7.04 -13.92
N THR A 968 46.79 -8.21 -14.50
CA THR A 968 47.61 -8.75 -15.60
C THR A 968 47.08 -8.20 -16.92
N GLY A 969 47.89 -8.23 -17.97
CA GLY A 969 47.47 -7.70 -19.25
C GLY A 969 48.25 -8.26 -20.41
N VAL A 970 47.54 -8.47 -21.52
CA VAL A 970 48.12 -8.79 -22.81
C VAL A 970 47.62 -7.80 -23.85
N ALA A 971 48.55 -7.24 -24.62
CA ALA A 971 48.30 -6.25 -25.64
C ALA A 971 48.96 -6.65 -26.96
N VAL A 972 48.31 -6.30 -28.06
CA VAL A 972 48.72 -6.60 -29.42
C VAL A 972 48.66 -5.32 -30.25
N LEU A 973 49.74 -5.03 -30.98
CA LEU A 973 49.79 -4.00 -32.01
C LEU A 973 50.03 -4.67 -33.36
N ILE A 974 49.12 -4.43 -34.31
CA ILE A 974 49.31 -4.80 -35.71
C ILE A 974 49.74 -3.55 -36.46
N GLN A 975 50.91 -3.57 -37.08
CA GLN A 975 51.41 -2.47 -37.91
C GLN A 975 51.90 -3.01 -39.26
N GLY A 976 51.20 -2.66 -40.34
CA GLY A 976 51.48 -3.26 -41.65
C GLY A 976 51.41 -4.79 -41.64
N GLN A 977 52.55 -5.46 -41.85
CA GLN A 977 52.69 -6.92 -41.80
C GLN A 977 53.37 -7.41 -40.52
N GLU A 978 53.50 -6.59 -39.48
CA GLU A 978 54.08 -7.00 -38.20
C GLU A 978 53.00 -7.13 -37.13
N LEU A 979 53.12 -8.19 -36.32
CA LEU A 979 52.32 -8.43 -35.12
C LEU A 979 53.24 -8.40 -33.91
N THR A 980 53.14 -7.36 -33.09
CA THR A 980 53.82 -7.28 -31.80
C THR A 980 52.86 -7.63 -30.67
N VAL A 981 53.27 -8.57 -29.82
CA VAL A 981 52.54 -9.01 -28.62
C VAL A 981 53.35 -8.59 -27.41
N ALA A 982 52.72 -7.92 -26.45
CA ALA A 982 53.32 -7.52 -25.19
C ALA A 982 52.45 -8.01 -24.03
N TRP A 983 53.05 -8.62 -23.01
CA TRP A 983 52.31 -9.19 -21.90
C TRP A 983 52.98 -8.97 -20.54
N LEU A 984 52.13 -8.91 -19.53
CA LEU A 984 52.48 -8.75 -18.13
C LEU A 984 51.54 -9.63 -17.30
N GLY A 985 52.03 -10.79 -16.86
CA GLY A 985 51.27 -11.77 -16.11
C GLY A 985 50.88 -12.97 -16.97
N ASP A 986 49.74 -13.58 -16.67
CA ASP A 986 49.26 -14.87 -17.18
C ASP A 986 48.11 -14.79 -18.19
N SER A 987 47.58 -13.59 -18.45
CA SER A 987 46.75 -13.31 -19.64
C SER A 987 47.55 -13.61 -20.91
N GLN A 988 46.90 -14.21 -21.91
CA GLN A 988 47.59 -14.80 -23.07
C GLN A 988 47.04 -14.32 -24.41
N ALA A 989 47.93 -14.29 -25.41
CA ALA A 989 47.60 -14.14 -26.81
C ALA A 989 48.07 -15.36 -27.61
N MET A 990 47.26 -15.78 -28.56
CA MET A 990 47.52 -16.93 -29.43
C MET A 990 47.21 -16.57 -30.88
N LEU A 991 48.12 -16.90 -31.80
CA LEU A 991 47.89 -16.79 -33.23
C LEU A 991 47.40 -18.13 -33.75
N VAL A 992 46.42 -18.12 -34.65
CA VAL A 992 46.05 -19.31 -35.43
C VAL A 992 46.47 -19.11 -36.87
N ARG A 993 47.24 -20.06 -37.41
CA ARG A 993 47.72 -20.07 -38.80
C ARG A 993 47.33 -21.41 -39.43
N LYS A 994 46.50 -21.37 -40.47
CA LYS A 994 45.99 -22.57 -41.17
C LYS A 994 45.37 -23.60 -40.22
N GLY A 995 44.55 -23.12 -39.28
CA GLY A 995 43.89 -23.97 -38.29
C GLY A 995 44.80 -24.52 -37.18
N LEU A 996 46.07 -24.14 -37.13
CA LEU A 996 47.02 -24.57 -36.09
C LEU A 996 47.34 -23.42 -35.14
N ALA A 997 47.34 -23.71 -33.84
CA ALA A 997 47.76 -22.77 -32.80
C ALA A 997 49.28 -22.54 -32.86
N VAL A 998 49.70 -21.28 -32.90
CA VAL A 998 51.10 -20.83 -32.89
C VAL A 998 51.38 -20.14 -31.57
N THR A 999 52.44 -20.59 -30.89
CA THR A 999 52.90 -20.02 -29.61
C THR A 999 53.54 -18.66 -29.86
N LEU A 1000 52.95 -17.60 -29.31
CA LEU A 1000 53.43 -16.21 -29.45
C LEU A 1000 54.22 -15.73 -28.23
N MET A 1001 53.91 -16.28 -27.07
CA MET A 1001 54.35 -15.79 -25.77
C MET A 1001 54.39 -16.94 -24.76
N ASP A 1002 55.16 -16.73 -23.69
CA ASP A 1002 55.20 -17.62 -22.53
C ASP A 1002 54.70 -16.85 -21.30
N PRO A 1003 53.53 -17.19 -20.72
CA PRO A 1003 52.92 -16.42 -19.64
C PRO A 1003 53.80 -16.39 -18.37
N HIS A 1004 53.75 -15.27 -17.64
CA HIS A 1004 54.47 -15.10 -16.38
C HIS A 1004 53.73 -15.80 -15.23
N LYS A 1005 53.96 -17.12 -15.09
CA LYS A 1005 53.42 -17.92 -14.00
C LYS A 1005 54.44 -18.06 -12.86
N PRO A 1006 54.04 -18.04 -11.57
CA PRO A 1006 54.96 -18.16 -10.44
C PRO A 1006 55.85 -19.42 -10.45
N GLU A 1007 55.39 -20.50 -11.07
CA GLU A 1007 56.11 -21.76 -11.22
C GLU A 1007 57.11 -21.79 -12.39
N ARG A 1008 57.18 -20.74 -13.21
CA ARG A 1008 58.16 -20.64 -14.30
C ARG A 1008 59.55 -20.45 -13.69
N GLU A 1009 60.53 -21.22 -14.14
CA GLU A 1009 61.82 -21.36 -13.44
C GLU A 1009 62.58 -20.03 -13.29
N ASP A 1010 62.58 -19.17 -14.31
CA ASP A 1010 63.20 -17.84 -14.27
C ASP A 1010 62.47 -16.87 -13.32
N GLU A 1011 61.14 -16.89 -13.31
CA GLU A 1011 60.32 -16.07 -12.41
C GLU A 1011 60.46 -16.51 -10.95
N LYS A 1012 60.48 -17.84 -10.72
CA LYS A 1012 60.74 -18.42 -9.40
C LYS A 1012 62.11 -18.02 -8.88
N GLN A 1013 63.16 -18.20 -9.71
CA GLN A 1013 64.52 -17.81 -9.34
C GLN A 1013 64.60 -16.30 -9.02
N ARG A 1014 64.03 -15.44 -9.87
CA ARG A 1014 63.99 -13.98 -9.64
C ARG A 1014 63.34 -13.62 -8.31
N ILE A 1015 62.23 -14.28 -7.96
CA ILE A 1015 61.49 -14.03 -6.72
C ILE A 1015 62.28 -14.52 -5.50
N GLU A 1016 62.89 -15.70 -5.59
CA GLU A 1016 63.72 -16.29 -4.53
C GLU A 1016 65.00 -15.46 -4.29
N ASP A 1017 65.65 -14.96 -5.34
CA ASP A 1017 66.83 -14.08 -5.28
C ASP A 1017 66.54 -12.75 -4.56
N LEU A 1018 65.31 -12.25 -4.66
CA LEU A 1018 64.85 -11.04 -3.98
C LEU A 1018 64.41 -11.31 -2.53
N GLY A 1019 64.47 -12.57 -2.08
CA GLY A 1019 64.12 -13.01 -0.72
C GLY A 1019 62.67 -13.45 -0.53
N GLY A 1020 61.94 -13.71 -1.63
CA GLY A 1020 60.57 -14.24 -1.62
C GLY A 1020 60.55 -15.77 -1.71
N CYS A 1021 59.35 -16.36 -1.70
CA CYS A 1021 59.16 -17.80 -1.89
C CYS A 1021 57.93 -18.11 -2.75
N ILE A 1022 57.95 -19.23 -3.45
CA ILE A 1022 56.79 -19.76 -4.19
C ILE A 1022 56.19 -20.96 -3.44
N THR A 1023 54.90 -20.88 -3.14
CA THR A 1023 54.18 -21.92 -2.38
C THR A 1023 52.91 -22.37 -3.11
N PHE A 1024 52.64 -23.67 -3.14
CA PHE A 1024 51.42 -24.21 -3.74
C PHE A 1024 50.27 -24.26 -2.72
N MET A 1025 49.18 -23.55 -3.00
CA MET A 1025 47.95 -23.52 -2.17
C MET A 1025 46.72 -23.56 -3.07
N GLY A 1026 46.46 -24.72 -3.69
CA GLY A 1026 45.43 -24.90 -4.73
C GLY A 1026 45.84 -24.34 -6.10
N CYS A 1027 46.68 -23.30 -6.13
CA CYS A 1027 47.47 -22.82 -7.25
C CYS A 1027 48.84 -22.34 -6.72
N TRP A 1028 49.83 -22.13 -7.60
CA TRP A 1028 51.12 -21.56 -7.22
C TRP A 1028 50.97 -20.10 -6.81
N ARG A 1029 51.63 -19.70 -5.72
CA ARG A 1029 51.52 -18.35 -5.17
C ARG A 1029 52.86 -17.79 -4.72
N VAL A 1030 53.09 -16.52 -5.02
CA VAL A 1030 54.19 -15.69 -4.50
C VAL A 1030 53.89 -15.34 -3.04
N ASN A 1031 54.79 -15.70 -2.13
CA ASN A 1031 54.71 -15.49 -0.69
C ASN A 1031 53.36 -15.91 -0.07
N GLY A 1032 52.79 -17.02 -0.56
CA GLY A 1032 51.48 -17.54 -0.12
C GLY A 1032 50.27 -16.68 -0.48
N THR A 1033 50.44 -15.56 -1.19
CA THR A 1033 49.41 -14.53 -1.34
C THR A 1033 48.97 -14.38 -2.80
N TYR A 1034 49.88 -14.06 -3.71
CA TYR A 1034 49.54 -13.69 -5.10
C TYR A 1034 49.69 -14.86 -6.06
N ALA A 1035 48.71 -15.07 -6.94
CA ALA A 1035 48.76 -16.14 -7.96
C ALA A 1035 49.54 -15.75 -9.24
N VAL A 1036 50.12 -14.54 -9.28
CA VAL A 1036 50.81 -13.96 -10.45
C VAL A 1036 52.21 -13.49 -10.06
N SER A 1037 53.17 -13.57 -10.99
CA SER A 1037 54.55 -13.12 -10.76
C SER A 1037 54.86 -11.71 -11.30
N ARG A 1038 54.02 -11.20 -12.22
CA ARG A 1038 54.10 -9.85 -12.78
C ARG A 1038 52.71 -9.23 -12.97
N ALA A 1039 52.54 -7.96 -12.60
CA ALA A 1039 51.27 -7.23 -12.68
C ALA A 1039 51.45 -5.70 -12.58
N ILE A 1040 50.46 -4.93 -13.05
CA ILE A 1040 50.31 -3.51 -12.70
C ILE A 1040 49.60 -3.44 -11.34
N GLU A 1041 50.27 -3.01 -10.27
CA GLU A 1041 49.71 -3.03 -8.91
C GLU A 1041 50.37 -2.08 -7.87
N THR A 1042 49.83 -2.09 -6.66
CA THR A 1042 50.09 -1.16 -5.55
C THR A 1042 50.91 -1.82 -4.43
N ARG A 1043 51.42 -1.04 -3.45
CA ARG A 1043 52.34 -1.55 -2.41
C ARG A 1043 51.74 -2.56 -1.42
N ASN A 1044 50.41 -2.65 -1.24
CA ASN A 1044 49.76 -3.61 -0.34
C ASN A 1044 48.34 -3.98 -0.84
N ALA A 1045 48.14 -5.19 -1.36
CA ALA A 1045 46.80 -5.74 -1.57
C ALA A 1045 46.55 -6.92 -0.62
N ILE A 1046 45.60 -6.75 0.33
CA ILE A 1046 45.04 -7.84 1.13
C ILE A 1046 43.55 -7.94 0.78
N ILE A 1047 43.08 -9.17 0.57
CA ILE A 1047 41.70 -9.55 0.27
C ILE A 1047 40.81 -9.35 1.51
N THR A 1048 39.80 -8.46 1.47
CA THR A 1048 38.38 -8.78 1.82
C THR A 1048 37.40 -7.60 1.69
N THR A 1049 36.27 -7.93 1.05
CA THR A 1049 34.85 -7.49 1.17
C THR A 1049 34.41 -6.02 1.34
N THR A 1050 33.51 -5.67 0.39
CA THR A 1050 32.34 -4.74 0.39
C THR A 1050 32.44 -3.34 -0.24
N ALA A 1051 31.50 -3.14 -1.20
CA ALA A 1051 30.81 -1.95 -1.76
C ALA A 1051 31.42 -0.54 -1.59
N LEU A 1052 31.36 0.38 -2.56
CA LEU A 1052 30.24 0.81 -3.42
C LEU A 1052 30.82 1.80 -4.46
N LEU A 1053 30.31 1.78 -5.70
CA LEU A 1053 30.25 2.88 -6.70
C LEU A 1053 30.25 2.26 -8.11
N ARG A 1054 29.06 1.88 -8.56
CA ARG A 1054 28.75 1.52 -9.95
C ARG A 1054 27.48 2.24 -10.33
N ALA A 1055 27.61 3.41 -10.94
CA ALA A 1055 26.60 3.98 -11.82
C ALA A 1055 27.24 5.17 -12.52
N MET A 1056 27.56 5.03 -13.81
CA MET A 1056 27.33 6.06 -14.83
C MET A 1056 27.84 5.60 -16.22
N MET A 1057 26.90 5.62 -17.18
CA MET A 1057 27.07 5.63 -18.64
C MET A 1057 27.49 4.34 -19.39
N PRO A 1058 26.54 3.47 -19.77
CA PRO A 1058 26.69 2.58 -20.91
C PRO A 1058 26.23 3.30 -22.20
N GLY A 1059 27.13 3.54 -23.16
CA GLY A 1059 26.71 4.05 -24.48
C GLY A 1059 27.80 4.59 -25.42
N LEU A 1060 28.94 5.06 -24.91
CA LEU A 1060 30.01 5.62 -25.76
C LEU A 1060 30.82 4.53 -26.47
N SER A 1061 31.18 4.79 -27.74
CA SER A 1061 32.13 3.96 -28.49
C SER A 1061 33.48 3.87 -27.77
N GLN A 1062 34.22 2.77 -27.95
CA GLN A 1062 35.48 2.51 -27.26
C GLN A 1062 36.52 3.61 -27.55
N SER A 1063 36.51 4.16 -28.77
CA SER A 1063 37.29 5.31 -29.21
C SER A 1063 36.98 6.61 -28.46
N ALA A 1064 35.71 6.89 -28.12
CA ALA A 1064 35.34 8.11 -27.38
C ALA A 1064 35.72 8.07 -25.88
N LYS A 1065 35.83 6.88 -25.28
CA LYS A 1065 36.30 6.72 -23.89
C LYS A 1065 37.79 6.98 -23.76
N VAL A 1066 38.59 6.56 -24.74
CA VAL A 1066 40.05 6.79 -24.79
C VAL A 1066 40.43 8.27 -24.79
N LEU A 1067 39.69 9.10 -25.53
CA LEU A 1067 39.96 10.54 -25.64
C LEU A 1067 39.59 11.35 -24.39
N LEU A 1068 38.59 10.90 -23.63
CA LEU A 1068 38.17 11.56 -22.39
C LEU A 1068 39.23 11.45 -21.27
N TYR A 1069 40.07 10.42 -21.31
CA TYR A 1069 41.12 10.17 -20.33
C TYR A 1069 42.51 10.68 -20.75
N LEU A 1070 42.75 10.89 -22.05
CA LEU A 1070 43.94 11.59 -22.58
C LEU A 1070 44.12 12.99 -21.98
N ALA A 1071 43.01 13.66 -21.65
CA ALA A 1071 43.00 14.97 -20.99
C ALA A 1071 43.39 14.93 -19.49
N ALA A 1072 43.45 13.76 -18.86
CA ALA A 1072 43.56 13.60 -17.41
C ALA A 1072 44.89 12.97 -16.90
N ALA A 1073 45.83 12.64 -17.79
CA ALA A 1073 46.99 11.82 -17.47
C ALA A 1073 48.34 12.58 -17.56
N ALA A 1074 48.78 13.17 -16.44
CA ALA A 1074 50.17 13.60 -16.19
C ALA A 1074 50.55 13.45 -14.69
N ASN A 1075 51.78 12.98 -14.42
CA ASN A 1075 52.35 12.40 -13.19
C ASN A 1075 53.32 13.38 -12.47
N ARG A 1076 53.88 13.23 -11.24
CA ARG A 1076 53.60 12.54 -9.94
C ARG A 1076 54.77 12.70 -8.91
N THR A 1077 54.44 12.54 -7.59
CA THR A 1077 55.16 11.87 -6.43
C THR A 1077 56.33 12.57 -5.69
N SER A 1078 56.68 12.37 -4.40
CA SER A 1078 56.17 11.69 -3.15
C SER A 1078 57.12 12.01 -1.94
N THR A 1079 56.83 11.78 -0.64
CA THR A 1079 57.25 10.62 0.23
C THR A 1079 57.01 10.90 1.78
N PRO A 1080 57.37 10.06 2.80
CA PRO A 1080 56.43 9.24 3.60
C PRO A 1080 56.65 9.25 5.16
N THR A 1081 55.94 8.40 5.92
CA THR A 1081 56.36 7.52 7.08
C THR A 1081 55.14 7.13 7.98
N PRO A 1082 55.24 6.18 8.96
CA PRO A 1082 55.34 4.72 8.78
C PRO A 1082 54.32 3.92 9.64
N SER A 1083 53.87 2.74 9.18
CA SER A 1083 53.39 1.67 10.07
C SER A 1083 53.46 0.33 9.34
N GLY A 1084 53.96 -0.70 10.02
CA GLY A 1084 54.46 -1.94 9.42
C GLY A 1084 53.43 -2.75 8.62
N ASP A 1085 53.79 -3.04 7.37
CA ASP A 1085 53.21 -4.04 6.47
C ASP A 1085 54.36 -4.50 5.54
N PHE A 1086 54.40 -5.79 5.17
CA PHE A 1086 55.45 -6.37 4.29
C PHE A 1086 55.27 -5.89 2.83
N ASP A 1087 56.26 -5.18 2.28
CA ASP A 1087 56.24 -4.70 0.87
C ASP A 1087 56.46 -5.87 -0.10
N GLN A 1088 55.46 -6.18 -0.93
CA GLN A 1088 55.49 -7.29 -1.88
C GLN A 1088 55.98 -6.88 -3.29
N LYS A 1089 56.11 -5.58 -3.58
CA LYS A 1089 56.54 -5.07 -4.90
C LYS A 1089 57.96 -5.48 -5.33
N PRO A 1090 58.95 -5.80 -4.46
CA PRO A 1090 60.16 -6.41 -4.97
C PRO A 1090 59.90 -7.75 -5.67
N TYR A 1091 58.86 -8.50 -5.29
CA TYR A 1091 58.60 -9.84 -5.81
C TYR A 1091 57.72 -9.85 -7.08
N VAL A 1092 56.66 -9.03 -7.11
CA VAL A 1092 55.79 -8.91 -8.29
C VAL A 1092 56.23 -7.74 -9.18
N SER A 1093 56.73 -8.04 -10.38
CA SER A 1093 57.31 -7.04 -11.28
C SER A 1093 56.28 -6.37 -12.21
N GLY A 1094 56.50 -5.09 -12.53
CA GLY A 1094 55.78 -4.35 -13.57
C GLY A 1094 56.47 -4.39 -14.94
N ASP A 1095 57.54 -5.15 -15.11
CA ASP A 1095 58.29 -5.25 -16.36
C ASP A 1095 57.64 -6.28 -17.32
N ALA A 1096 57.15 -5.79 -18.45
CA ALA A 1096 56.50 -6.60 -19.47
C ALA A 1096 57.51 -7.27 -20.43
N ASP A 1097 57.12 -8.40 -20.99
CA ASP A 1097 57.84 -9.06 -22.09
C ASP A 1097 57.14 -8.73 -23.42
N CYS A 1098 57.90 -8.82 -24.53
CA CYS A 1098 57.42 -8.54 -25.87
C CYS A 1098 57.96 -9.56 -26.87
N SER A 1099 57.19 -9.81 -27.92
CA SER A 1099 57.54 -10.66 -29.05
C SER A 1099 56.93 -10.08 -30.32
N THR A 1100 57.74 -9.95 -31.37
CA THR A 1100 57.30 -9.44 -32.68
C THR A 1100 57.47 -10.53 -33.74
N ILE A 1101 56.42 -10.74 -34.53
CA ILE A 1101 56.43 -11.70 -35.65
C ILE A 1101 55.98 -11.05 -36.96
N GLN A 1102 56.48 -11.56 -38.07
CA GLN A 1102 56.01 -11.17 -39.40
C GLN A 1102 54.76 -11.98 -39.80
N LEU A 1103 53.73 -11.28 -40.25
CA LEU A 1103 52.53 -11.83 -40.87
C LEU A 1103 52.81 -12.10 -42.35
N LEU A 1104 52.56 -13.34 -42.78
CA LEU A 1104 52.81 -13.82 -44.14
C LEU A 1104 51.54 -13.81 -45.01
N GLY A 1105 50.39 -13.42 -44.44
CA GLY A 1105 49.08 -13.41 -45.10
C GLY A 1105 48.36 -14.77 -45.05
N ASP A 1106 48.96 -15.76 -44.38
CA ASP A 1106 48.39 -17.09 -44.17
C ASP A 1106 47.87 -17.32 -42.74
N GLU A 1107 47.74 -16.25 -41.97
CA GLU A 1107 47.18 -16.24 -40.62
C GLU A 1107 45.66 -16.07 -40.60
N ASP A 1108 44.99 -16.76 -39.68
CA ASP A 1108 43.53 -16.80 -39.60
C ASP A 1108 43.00 -15.70 -38.68
N TYR A 1109 43.41 -15.75 -37.41
CA TYR A 1109 43.01 -14.81 -36.38
C TYR A 1109 43.98 -14.82 -35.20
N VAL A 1110 43.97 -13.74 -34.42
CA VAL A 1110 44.62 -13.63 -33.12
C VAL A 1110 43.55 -13.69 -32.04
N LEU A 1111 43.75 -14.54 -31.03
CA LEU A 1111 42.90 -14.61 -29.84
C LEU A 1111 43.66 -14.02 -28.64
N LEU A 1112 43.05 -13.08 -27.93
CA LEU A 1112 43.51 -12.58 -26.63
C LEU A 1112 42.49 -12.99 -25.57
N ALA A 1113 42.93 -13.58 -24.47
CA ALA A 1113 42.04 -13.92 -23.36
C ALA A 1113 42.73 -13.91 -21.99
N CYS A 1114 41.93 -13.75 -20.94
CA CYS A 1114 42.39 -13.87 -19.55
C CYS A 1114 42.68 -15.32 -19.16
N ASP A 1115 43.30 -15.49 -18.00
CA ASP A 1115 43.56 -16.77 -17.33
C ASP A 1115 42.28 -17.61 -17.14
N GLY A 1116 41.14 -16.98 -16.82
CA GLY A 1116 39.85 -17.65 -16.68
C GLY A 1116 39.39 -18.41 -17.93
N PHE A 1117 39.90 -18.07 -19.11
CA PHE A 1117 39.74 -18.88 -20.32
C PHE A 1117 40.81 -19.98 -20.42
N PHE A 1118 42.09 -19.61 -20.33
CA PHE A 1118 43.20 -20.51 -20.61
C PHE A 1118 43.49 -21.56 -19.53
N ASP A 1119 43.00 -21.36 -18.31
CA ASP A 1119 43.04 -22.37 -17.25
C ASP A 1119 42.05 -23.52 -17.51
N ALA A 1120 40.97 -23.26 -18.26
CA ALA A 1120 39.95 -24.25 -18.59
C ALA A 1120 40.09 -24.80 -20.03
N VAL A 1121 40.65 -24.01 -20.96
CA VAL A 1121 40.74 -24.36 -22.38
C VAL A 1121 42.19 -24.36 -22.85
N LYS A 1122 42.66 -25.53 -23.30
CA LYS A 1122 44.01 -25.67 -23.88
C LYS A 1122 44.10 -24.93 -25.22
N PRO A 1123 45.21 -24.20 -25.50
CA PRO A 1123 45.40 -23.49 -26.77
C PRO A 1123 45.18 -24.36 -28.02
N SER A 1124 45.56 -25.64 -27.97
CA SER A 1124 45.40 -26.58 -29.08
C SER A 1124 43.93 -26.91 -29.43
N LEU A 1125 42.99 -26.71 -28.51
CA LEU A 1125 41.56 -26.97 -28.75
C LEU A 1125 40.86 -25.77 -29.41
N VAL A 1126 41.42 -24.57 -29.29
CA VAL A 1126 40.78 -23.33 -29.74
C VAL A 1126 40.42 -23.36 -31.24
N PRO A 1127 41.29 -23.82 -32.17
CA PRO A 1127 40.93 -23.88 -33.59
C PRO A 1127 39.70 -24.74 -33.87
N SER A 1128 39.57 -25.90 -33.20
CA SER A 1128 38.41 -26.78 -33.36
C SER A 1128 37.12 -26.14 -32.85
N LEU A 1129 37.16 -25.46 -31.69
CA LEU A 1129 35.99 -24.78 -31.14
C LEU A 1129 35.52 -23.60 -32.02
N VAL A 1130 36.45 -22.90 -32.66
CA VAL A 1130 36.12 -21.83 -33.61
C VAL A 1130 35.45 -22.41 -34.87
N LEU A 1131 35.97 -23.52 -35.40
CA LEU A 1131 35.37 -24.22 -36.53
C LEU A 1131 33.97 -24.76 -36.20
N ASP A 1132 33.77 -25.35 -35.03
CA ASP A 1132 32.47 -25.81 -34.56
C ASP A 1132 31.46 -24.67 -34.49
N ALA A 1133 31.87 -23.52 -33.93
CA ALA A 1133 31.02 -22.33 -33.84
C ALA A 1133 30.68 -21.71 -35.21
N LEU A 1134 31.55 -21.89 -36.22
CA LEU A 1134 31.31 -21.47 -37.60
C LEU A 1134 30.30 -22.40 -38.30
N GLN A 1135 30.33 -23.71 -38.02
CA GLN A 1135 29.51 -24.72 -38.70
C GLN A 1135 28.09 -24.89 -38.14
N GLN A 1136 27.81 -24.44 -36.90
CA GLN A 1136 26.48 -24.58 -36.30
C GLN A 1136 25.38 -23.76 -37.04
N PRO A 1137 24.24 -24.38 -37.45
CA PRO A 1137 23.10 -23.68 -38.03
C PRO A 1137 22.40 -22.79 -36.98
N TYR A 1138 21.99 -21.60 -37.39
CA TYR A 1138 21.31 -20.62 -36.54
C TYR A 1138 19.79 -20.78 -36.64
N ASP A 1139 19.13 -21.12 -35.54
CA ASP A 1139 17.67 -21.14 -35.43
C ASP A 1139 17.22 -20.05 -34.45
N PRO A 1140 16.80 -18.86 -34.93
CA PRO A 1140 15.99 -17.95 -34.15
C PRO A 1140 14.52 -18.28 -34.46
N GLU A 1141 13.66 -18.24 -33.45
CA GLU A 1141 12.22 -18.35 -33.64
C GLU A 1141 11.71 -17.47 -34.81
N GLY A 1142 11.44 -18.10 -35.96
CA GLY A 1142 10.70 -17.55 -37.10
C GLY A 1142 11.52 -16.89 -38.24
N GLY A 1143 11.90 -17.68 -39.24
CA GLY A 1143 12.15 -17.20 -40.62
C GLY A 1143 13.51 -17.62 -41.20
N GLY A 1144 13.50 -18.64 -42.06
CA GLY A 1144 14.70 -19.26 -42.63
C GLY A 1144 15.52 -18.33 -43.53
N ASP A 1145 16.80 -18.19 -43.20
CA ASP A 1145 17.85 -17.83 -44.15
C ASP A 1145 19.15 -18.56 -43.76
N THR A 1146 19.87 -19.08 -44.76
CA THR A 1146 21.08 -19.90 -44.59
C THR A 1146 22.24 -19.11 -43.93
N PRO A 1147 23.24 -19.78 -43.31
CA PRO A 1147 24.32 -19.15 -42.53
C PRO A 1147 25.13 -18.07 -43.27
N LEU A 1148 25.08 -18.04 -44.61
CA LEU A 1148 25.88 -17.18 -45.48
C LEU A 1148 25.31 -15.76 -45.71
N LYS A 1149 24.11 -15.44 -45.21
CA LYS A 1149 23.48 -14.11 -45.34
C LYS A 1149 23.65 -13.19 -44.11
N GLN A 1150 24.25 -13.67 -43.02
CA GLN A 1150 24.47 -12.86 -41.81
C GLN A 1150 25.73 -11.98 -41.94
N SER A 1151 25.73 -10.80 -41.33
CA SER A 1151 26.90 -9.92 -41.28
C SER A 1151 28.03 -10.56 -40.46
N GLU A 1152 29.27 -10.47 -40.95
CA GLU A 1152 30.46 -11.08 -40.32
C GLU A 1152 30.66 -10.70 -38.84
N GLU A 1153 30.24 -9.50 -38.41
CA GLU A 1153 30.28 -9.11 -36.99
C GLU A 1153 29.41 -9.99 -36.07
N ILE A 1154 28.24 -10.42 -36.55
CA ILE A 1154 27.34 -11.30 -35.79
C ILE A 1154 27.97 -12.67 -35.62
N ILE A 1155 28.63 -13.15 -36.68
CA ILE A 1155 29.34 -14.44 -36.68
C ILE A 1155 30.53 -14.37 -35.71
N GLY A 1156 31.34 -13.31 -35.77
CA GLY A 1156 32.47 -13.11 -34.85
C GLY A 1156 32.04 -13.07 -33.38
N LEU A 1157 30.95 -12.36 -33.05
CA LEU A 1157 30.40 -12.33 -31.68
C LEU A 1157 29.89 -13.70 -31.23
N ARG A 1158 29.30 -14.49 -32.14
CA ARG A 1158 28.85 -15.85 -31.86
C ARG A 1158 30.02 -16.76 -31.51
N ILE A 1159 31.13 -16.67 -32.25
CA ILE A 1159 32.34 -17.45 -31.97
C ILE A 1159 32.91 -17.07 -30.60
N ALA A 1160 33.08 -15.77 -30.32
CA ALA A 1160 33.58 -15.33 -29.01
C ALA A 1160 32.68 -15.81 -27.85
N ARG A 1161 31.36 -15.78 -28.03
CA ARG A 1161 30.41 -16.33 -27.04
C ARG A 1161 30.53 -17.84 -26.88
N HIS A 1162 30.70 -18.57 -27.98
CA HIS A 1162 30.87 -20.02 -27.94
C HIS A 1162 32.12 -20.42 -27.13
N LEU A 1163 33.25 -19.74 -27.37
CA LEU A 1163 34.50 -19.97 -26.63
C LEU A 1163 34.35 -19.69 -25.13
N VAL A 1164 33.74 -18.56 -24.78
CA VAL A 1164 33.48 -18.19 -23.38
C VAL A 1164 32.57 -19.22 -22.68
N ASN A 1165 31.49 -19.65 -23.35
CA ASN A 1165 30.61 -20.67 -22.80
C ASN A 1165 31.34 -22.01 -22.62
N HIS A 1166 32.20 -22.40 -23.57
CA HIS A 1166 32.99 -23.62 -23.46
C HIS A 1166 33.92 -23.58 -22.25
N ALA A 1167 34.63 -22.47 -22.02
CA ALA A 1167 35.50 -22.31 -20.84
C ALA A 1167 34.71 -22.36 -19.52
N ARG A 1168 33.52 -21.75 -19.48
CA ARG A 1168 32.61 -21.86 -18.32
C ARG A 1168 32.20 -23.31 -18.07
N ASP A 1169 31.76 -24.01 -19.13
CA ASP A 1169 31.24 -25.37 -19.03
C ASP A 1169 32.38 -26.39 -18.74
N ALA A 1170 33.61 -26.06 -19.12
CA ALA A 1170 34.84 -26.79 -18.76
C ALA A 1170 35.31 -26.55 -17.31
N GLY A 1171 34.56 -25.79 -16.52
CA GLY A 1171 34.79 -25.64 -15.07
C GLY A 1171 35.60 -24.42 -14.65
N SER A 1172 35.78 -23.42 -15.53
CA SER A 1172 36.37 -22.15 -15.14
C SER A 1172 35.58 -21.53 -13.98
N SER A 1173 36.30 -21.01 -12.98
CA SER A 1173 35.71 -20.29 -11.85
C SER A 1173 36.01 -18.79 -11.88
N ASP A 1174 36.86 -18.32 -12.80
CA ASP A 1174 37.20 -16.90 -12.91
C ASP A 1174 36.26 -16.12 -13.83
N ASN A 1175 36.42 -14.79 -13.90
CA ASN A 1175 35.88 -14.01 -15.01
C ASN A 1175 36.48 -14.50 -16.32
N ILE A 1176 35.70 -14.45 -17.40
CA ILE A 1176 36.12 -14.96 -18.69
C ILE A 1176 35.94 -13.86 -19.72
N THR A 1177 37.05 -13.41 -20.31
CA THR A 1177 37.10 -12.42 -21.38
C THR A 1177 37.87 -13.00 -22.56
N VAL A 1178 37.24 -13.06 -23.73
CA VAL A 1178 37.83 -13.55 -24.98
C VAL A 1178 37.64 -12.51 -26.09
N MET A 1179 38.73 -12.13 -26.75
CA MET A 1179 38.76 -11.26 -27.91
C MET A 1179 39.38 -11.99 -29.10
N LEU A 1180 38.69 -11.96 -30.24
CA LEU A 1180 39.15 -12.46 -31.53
C LEU A 1180 39.42 -11.28 -32.47
N VAL A 1181 40.57 -11.27 -33.12
CA VAL A 1181 40.95 -10.33 -34.19
C VAL A 1181 41.17 -11.12 -35.46
N PHE A 1182 40.26 -10.99 -36.43
CA PHE A 1182 40.29 -11.75 -37.67
C PHE A 1182 41.28 -11.10 -38.66
N LEU A 1183 42.29 -11.86 -39.05
CA LEU A 1183 43.32 -11.44 -40.00
C LEU A 1183 42.93 -11.77 -41.45
N ARG A 1184 41.99 -12.71 -41.63
CA ARG A 1184 41.33 -13.00 -42.91
C ARG A 1184 39.80 -13.03 -42.78
N PRO A 1185 39.05 -12.81 -43.88
CA PRO A 1185 37.59 -12.84 -43.86
C PRO A 1185 37.04 -14.15 -43.28
N LEU A 1186 36.00 -14.07 -42.45
CA LEU A 1186 35.42 -15.24 -41.75
C LEU A 1186 34.97 -16.36 -42.71
N LYS A 1187 34.53 -16.00 -43.92
CA LYS A 1187 34.14 -16.97 -44.95
C LYS A 1187 35.29 -17.86 -45.44
N GLN A 1188 36.53 -17.36 -45.37
CA GLN A 1188 37.73 -18.09 -45.77
C GLN A 1188 38.26 -19.02 -44.66
N LEU A 1189 37.70 -18.97 -43.45
CA LEU A 1189 38.08 -19.88 -42.37
C LEU A 1189 37.38 -21.25 -42.45
N LEU A 1190 36.39 -21.38 -43.34
CA LEU A 1190 35.66 -22.63 -43.61
C LEU A 1190 36.28 -23.46 -44.75
N SER A 1191 37.21 -22.87 -45.50
CA SER A 1191 37.98 -23.51 -46.58
C SER A 1191 39.34 -23.96 -46.07
#